data_AF-A0A939PP68-F1
#
_entry.id   AF-A0A939PP68-F1
#
_cell.length_a   1.000
_cell.length_b   1.000
_cell.length_c   1.000
_cell.angle_alpha   90.00
_cell.angle_beta   90.00
_cell.angle_gamma   90.00
#
_symmetry.space_group_name_H-M   'P 1'
#
loop_
_entity.id
_entity.type
_entity.pdbx_description
1 polymer ?
#
loop_
_entity_poly.entity_id
_entity_poly.type
_entity_poly.pdbx_seq_one_letter_code
_entity_poly.pdbx_strand_id
1 'polypeptide(L)'
;MCGLGVACGLGVACGLGIACGLGIACGLGIACELGIACELGIACELGIACGLGIACGGAAGRWKGCGRAGRGTFGGRGDGPGEAIGGRSRTGADEAGGKRVLKGARDAYAQIEGRAAPFYGLAASLGIALPLLVGALTGHDTQGSMIALGAYLVALRAPEGPYGERARNLLSAVIIVAIGATIGGHLSGHTWLAVAVVPPIVALGSALPWIGPTAGLSVLMTAIRPRADHITYNGFLELVGGFLVMALLLTPWPARRLRPLRTALSEAADAVAEALDAVAEDVGAPDASALDAVDLTNPDLAEVARKPDWEERRRTASQALTAARTTYGLYRSSHGQDEPTKPERLIDALARIMHESVALRALVEAARRRPPDRDWELEVRVAIAALAARVRLLAGAVGTTGDAPLGSVESAALRRLGRQSEYIRRASLAGDEDMVAAALIAQIRRSIDRIAGSIDSARRIVASGVRIGFGPPRPIGAHPMSAWERLGTAVRTRSPEFRQVTRVTLAVTFAMAISAGLHLPHGHWLTITVMLSVRGTYGETITKLFQRVGGTAAGSAIAAILLALAPTQVVAALVLFAFGLLGFTLRPVNFTYWGLFGTPLAMMLMDFSTPSDWTAAGERIALTIAGGAIALIAARVLWPTRYADRLPAQLDELLSVHADLVRTTTAVVEGELERLPHSQIIAAEQAAEAVSEARKRLGNERVPDTDRIAHLRDAVRYAHRMRDHLIAVGRMSREELTDTGPIPEILDRVADHLDEAAAALESASSPSGNALDDEFADLDRYLSKLARKRRAEIEDGVKTDEFTPLRHALLQVSGIRYALRSLLRDANDLAASAQTAAPSAPTLAKPAN
;
A
#
# COMPACT_ATOMS: atom_id res chain seq x y z
N MET A 1 -18.85 29.32 41.50
CA MET A 1 -18.08 29.27 42.77
C MET A 1 -17.66 27.83 42.99
N CYS A 2 -16.38 27.52 42.78
CA CYS A 2 -15.76 26.26 43.17
C CYS A 2 -15.81 26.14 44.71
N GLY A 3 -16.04 25.00 45.35
CA GLY A 3 -15.70 23.63 44.93
C GLY A 3 -14.64 23.11 45.89
N LEU A 4 -15.12 22.57 47.01
CA LEU A 4 -14.40 21.92 48.12
C LEU A 4 -13.66 20.63 47.70
N GLY A 5 -12.62 20.28 48.47
CA GLY A 5 -12.19 18.89 48.77
C GLY A 5 -10.95 18.42 47.99
N VAL A 6 -9.72 18.42 48.51
CA VAL A 6 -9.11 17.63 49.61
C VAL A 6 -8.93 16.12 49.29
N ALA A 7 -7.74 15.82 48.74
CA ALA A 7 -6.63 15.03 49.29
C ALA A 7 -6.72 13.50 49.62
N CYS A 8 -5.50 12.92 49.49
CA CYS A 8 -4.93 11.70 50.09
C CYS A 8 -5.33 10.37 49.44
N GLY A 9 -4.45 9.39 49.24
CA GLY A 9 -3.05 9.08 49.58
C GLY A 9 -2.84 7.65 49.01
N LEU A 10 -1.70 6.97 49.00
CA LEU A 10 -0.44 7.04 49.71
C LEU A 10 0.42 5.93 49.06
N GLY A 11 1.71 6.15 48.81
CA GLY A 11 2.57 5.13 48.21
C GLY A 11 4.00 5.58 47.91
N VAL A 12 4.68 6.09 48.94
CA VAL A 12 6.11 6.46 49.03
C VAL A 12 6.97 5.19 48.80
N ALA A 13 8.12 5.16 48.11
CA ALA A 13 9.43 5.79 48.35
C ALA A 13 10.39 5.34 47.20
N CYS A 14 11.60 5.83 46.93
CA CYS A 14 12.43 6.99 47.28
C CYS A 14 13.75 6.80 46.48
N GLY A 15 14.47 7.88 46.14
CA GLY A 15 15.83 7.78 45.58
C GLY A 15 16.20 8.92 44.61
N LEU A 16 16.10 10.19 45.01
CA LEU A 16 17.19 11.01 45.58
C LEU A 16 18.14 11.61 44.51
N GLY A 17 18.16 12.94 44.40
CA GLY A 17 19.25 13.69 43.74
C GLY A 17 18.85 15.02 43.08
N ILE A 18 18.51 16.03 43.87
CA ILE A 18 18.34 17.44 43.43
C ILE A 18 19.72 18.13 43.42
N ALA A 19 19.99 18.97 42.43
CA ALA A 19 20.78 20.18 42.61
C ALA A 19 20.25 21.31 41.72
N CYS A 20 19.84 22.40 42.39
CA CYS A 20 19.26 23.62 41.85
C CYS A 20 20.31 24.58 41.29
N GLY A 21 19.91 25.48 40.37
CA GLY A 21 20.67 26.70 40.09
C GLY A 21 20.15 27.55 38.92
N LEU A 22 19.36 28.58 39.26
CA LEU A 22 19.06 29.83 38.53
C LEU A 22 18.04 29.85 37.36
N GLY A 23 16.91 30.55 37.61
CA GLY A 23 16.41 31.59 36.69
C GLY A 23 15.01 31.48 36.07
N ILE A 24 13.94 31.67 36.87
CA ILE A 24 12.77 32.59 36.68
C ILE A 24 12.55 33.13 35.23
N ALA A 25 11.37 33.16 34.59
CA ALA A 25 10.00 32.73 34.88
C ALA A 25 9.13 32.75 33.60
N CYS A 26 8.14 31.84 33.62
CA CYS A 26 6.75 31.91 33.17
C CYS A 26 6.33 32.66 31.90
N GLY A 27 5.63 31.93 31.01
CA GLY A 27 4.46 32.48 30.32
C GLY A 27 4.01 31.82 29.02
N LEU A 28 3.63 30.53 29.00
CA LEU A 28 2.36 30.01 28.41
C LEU A 28 2.36 28.47 28.39
N GLY A 29 1.30 27.87 28.95
CA GLY A 29 1.19 26.44 29.18
C GLY A 29 0.93 25.60 27.94
N ILE A 30 1.62 24.47 27.87
CA ILE A 30 1.21 23.29 27.08
C ILE A 30 0.65 22.30 28.10
N ALA A 31 -0.64 21.98 27.98
CA ALA A 31 -1.25 20.86 28.67
C ALA A 31 -0.91 19.57 27.92
N CYS A 32 -0.28 18.64 28.64
CA CYS A 32 0.01 17.29 28.20
C CYS A 32 -1.26 16.44 28.21
N GLU A 33 -1.65 15.91 27.05
CA GLU A 33 -2.40 14.65 26.96
C GLU A 33 -1.78 13.78 25.86
N LEU A 34 -0.77 13.00 26.23
CA LEU A 34 -0.61 11.60 25.79
C LEU A 34 0.57 10.99 26.56
N GLY A 35 0.29 9.93 27.32
CA GLY A 35 1.29 9.19 28.08
C GLY A 35 2.30 8.50 27.16
N ILE A 36 3.53 9.00 27.15
CA ILE A 36 4.72 8.24 26.82
C ILE A 36 5.51 8.11 28.11
N ALA A 37 5.59 6.89 28.65
CA ALA A 37 6.51 6.57 29.72
C ALA A 37 7.94 6.72 29.17
N CYS A 38 8.64 7.76 29.64
CA CYS A 38 10.05 7.97 29.39
C CYS A 38 10.87 7.14 30.38
N GLU A 39 11.30 5.95 29.98
CA GLU A 39 12.53 5.35 30.52
C GLU A 39 13.61 5.46 29.46
N LEU A 40 14.39 6.54 29.51
CA LEU A 40 15.85 6.61 29.33
C LEU A 40 16.24 8.07 29.13
N GLY A 41 17.08 8.59 30.02
CA GLY A 41 17.70 9.91 29.87
C GLY A 41 18.62 9.96 28.66
N ILE A 42 18.30 10.83 27.71
CA ILE A 42 19.25 11.33 26.71
C ILE A 42 19.40 12.82 27.00
N ALA A 43 20.58 13.21 27.49
CA ALA A 43 20.96 14.62 27.60
C ALA A 43 21.18 15.17 26.19
N CYS A 44 20.38 16.17 25.81
CA CYS A 44 20.57 16.93 24.58
C CYS A 44 21.56 18.07 24.82
N GLU A 45 22.85 17.80 24.64
CA GLU A 45 23.89 18.82 24.46
C GLU A 45 24.36 18.76 23.01
N LEU A 46 23.54 19.23 22.07
CA LEU A 46 24.01 19.67 20.76
C LEU A 46 22.96 20.57 20.11
N GLY A 47 23.19 21.88 20.16
CA GLY A 47 22.38 22.87 19.47
C GLY A 47 22.50 22.71 17.95
N ILE A 48 21.39 22.36 17.30
CA ILE A 48 21.21 22.54 15.86
C ILE A 48 20.07 23.53 15.69
N ALA A 49 20.39 24.69 15.10
CA ALA A 49 19.46 25.76 14.84
C ALA A 49 18.34 25.31 13.89
N CYS A 50 17.09 25.43 14.34
CA CYS A 50 15.90 25.27 13.50
C CYS A 50 15.80 26.45 12.53
N GLY A 51 16.27 26.26 11.30
CA GLY A 51 16.03 27.14 10.17
C GLY A 51 15.34 26.38 9.05
N LEU A 52 14.09 25.93 9.25
CA LEU A 52 13.17 25.61 8.16
C LEU A 52 11.74 25.61 8.71
N GLY A 53 10.95 26.60 8.28
CA GLY A 53 9.57 26.79 8.73
C GLY A 53 8.68 25.61 8.32
N ILE A 54 8.04 25.01 9.32
CA ILE A 54 6.90 24.11 9.16
C ILE A 54 5.70 24.84 9.77
N ALA A 55 4.75 25.23 8.92
CA ALA A 55 3.44 25.68 9.35
C ALA A 55 2.62 24.47 9.77
N CYS A 56 2.31 24.36 11.07
CA CYS A 56 1.35 23.39 11.58
C CYS A 56 -0.08 23.88 11.29
N GLY A 57 -0.78 23.21 10.37
CA GLY A 57 -2.22 23.36 10.19
C GLY A 57 -2.98 22.46 11.17
N GLY A 58 -3.42 23.03 12.30
CA GLY A 58 -4.26 22.35 13.29
C GLY A 58 -5.75 22.53 13.00
N ALA A 59 -6.50 21.44 13.11
CA ALA A 59 -7.94 21.43 13.18
C ALA A 59 -8.42 21.78 14.60
N ALA A 60 -9.26 22.81 14.74
CA ALA A 60 -10.23 22.96 15.83
C ALA A 60 -11.29 24.01 15.45
N GLY A 61 -12.56 23.62 15.55
CA GLY A 61 -13.67 24.45 15.12
C GLY A 61 -14.16 25.50 16.13
N ARG A 62 -14.90 26.46 15.55
CA ARG A 62 -16.29 26.85 15.87
C ARG A 62 -16.52 28.23 16.55
N TRP A 63 -17.43 28.97 15.89
CA TRP A 63 -18.34 30.06 16.32
C TRP A 63 -17.96 31.56 16.19
N LYS A 64 -18.82 32.22 15.39
CA LYS A 64 -19.40 33.58 15.49
C LYS A 64 -18.59 34.82 15.08
N GLY A 65 -19.12 35.49 14.05
CA GLY A 65 -19.50 36.90 14.19
C GLY A 65 -18.90 37.90 13.19
N CYS A 66 -19.74 38.32 12.23
CA CYS A 66 -19.96 39.70 11.79
C CYS A 66 -18.76 40.59 11.35
N GLY A 67 -18.88 41.19 10.14
CA GLY A 67 -18.41 42.56 9.92
C GLY A 67 -17.44 42.82 8.76
N ARG A 68 -17.98 42.93 7.54
CA ARG A 68 -17.82 44.06 6.59
C ARG A 68 -16.54 44.93 6.66
N ALA A 69 -15.73 44.92 5.59
CA ALA A 69 -15.11 46.07 4.88
C ALA A 69 -14.06 45.50 3.89
N GLY A 70 -14.03 45.77 2.58
CA GLY A 70 -14.37 47.01 1.87
C GLY A 70 -13.09 47.80 1.57
N ARG A 71 -12.52 47.60 0.36
CA ARG A 71 -11.56 48.45 -0.43
C ARG A 71 -10.95 47.50 -1.48
N GLY A 72 -11.23 47.58 -2.79
CA GLY A 72 -10.99 48.71 -3.72
C GLY A 72 -9.51 48.71 -4.12
N THR A 73 -9.03 48.77 -5.37
CA THR A 73 -9.55 49.13 -6.71
C THR A 73 -8.36 48.94 -7.67
N PHE A 74 -8.59 48.55 -8.93
CA PHE A 74 -7.84 48.79 -10.20
C PHE A 74 -8.08 47.55 -11.10
N GLY A 75 -8.73 47.57 -12.26
CA GLY A 75 -9.07 48.62 -13.22
C GLY A 75 -8.28 48.42 -14.51
N GLY A 76 -8.87 47.83 -15.56
CA GLY A 76 -8.26 47.83 -16.91
C GLY A 76 -8.73 46.75 -17.89
N ARG A 77 -9.71 47.10 -18.72
CA ARG A 77 -10.28 46.41 -19.90
C ARG A 77 -9.26 46.00 -20.99
N GLY A 78 -9.62 44.99 -21.80
CA GLY A 78 -9.14 44.83 -23.19
C GLY A 78 -9.42 43.46 -23.84
N ASP A 79 -10.46 43.39 -24.67
CA ASP A 79 -10.86 42.26 -25.52
C ASP A 79 -9.95 42.08 -26.76
N GLY A 80 -9.87 40.85 -27.29
CA GLY A 80 -9.51 40.57 -28.70
C GLY A 80 -8.69 39.30 -28.94
N PRO A 81 -9.15 38.33 -29.78
CA PRO A 81 -8.48 37.05 -29.99
C PRO A 81 -7.42 37.14 -31.09
N GLY A 82 -6.19 36.73 -30.77
CA GLY A 82 -5.06 36.67 -31.70
C GLY A 82 -4.68 35.22 -32.00
N GLU A 83 -5.02 34.80 -33.21
CA GLU A 83 -4.57 33.58 -33.87
C GLU A 83 -3.03 33.55 -33.97
N ALA A 84 -2.39 32.54 -33.38
CA ALA A 84 -0.95 32.34 -33.48
C ALA A 84 -0.62 30.85 -33.69
N ILE A 85 -0.54 30.48 -34.96
CA ILE A 85 0.22 29.34 -35.47
C ILE A 85 1.70 29.63 -35.20
N GLY A 86 2.35 28.84 -34.35
CA GLY A 86 3.78 29.04 -34.02
C GLY A 86 4.41 27.77 -33.48
N GLY A 87 5.47 27.30 -34.14
CA GLY A 87 6.03 25.97 -34.00
C GLY A 87 6.48 25.58 -32.60
N ARG A 88 6.14 24.35 -32.21
CA ARG A 88 6.59 23.71 -30.97
C ARG A 88 8.09 23.44 -31.07
N SER A 89 8.89 24.33 -30.50
CA SER A 89 10.34 24.19 -30.42
C SER A 89 10.71 22.95 -29.60
N ARG A 90 11.61 22.13 -30.17
CA ARG A 90 12.16 20.90 -29.56
C ARG A 90 12.89 21.15 -28.23
N THR A 91 13.14 22.41 -27.85
CA THR A 91 13.88 22.83 -26.65
C THR A 91 13.02 22.94 -25.39
N GLY A 92 11.71 23.18 -25.50
CA GLY A 92 10.82 23.26 -24.33
C GLY A 92 10.52 21.92 -23.65
N ALA A 93 10.65 20.81 -24.38
CA ALA A 93 10.46 19.46 -23.84
C ALA A 93 11.60 19.03 -22.89
N ASP A 94 12.83 19.48 -23.15
CA ASP A 94 14.00 19.16 -22.31
C ASP A 94 14.03 20.00 -21.02
N GLU A 95 13.64 21.28 -21.06
CA GLU A 95 13.49 22.10 -19.84
C GLU A 95 12.36 21.63 -18.93
N ALA A 96 11.22 21.23 -19.50
CA ALA A 96 10.11 20.66 -18.74
C ALA A 96 10.43 19.27 -18.17
N GLY A 97 11.34 18.52 -18.81
CA GLY A 97 11.90 17.28 -18.28
C GLY A 97 12.81 17.54 -17.08
N GLY A 98 13.73 18.52 -17.18
CA GLY A 98 14.66 18.87 -16.11
C GLY A 98 13.97 19.33 -14.82
N LYS A 99 12.98 20.22 -14.92
CA LYS A 99 12.18 20.69 -13.76
C LYS A 99 11.37 19.56 -13.11
N ARG A 100 10.88 18.58 -13.89
CA ARG A 100 10.16 17.41 -13.37
C ARG A 100 11.07 16.40 -12.70
N VAL A 101 12.28 16.18 -13.23
CA VAL A 101 13.29 15.33 -12.59
C VAL A 101 13.70 15.91 -11.23
N LEU A 102 13.85 17.24 -11.12
CA LEU A 102 14.13 17.93 -9.85
C LEU A 102 12.97 17.82 -8.84
N LYS A 103 11.72 17.93 -9.30
CA LYS A 103 10.53 17.72 -8.45
C LYS A 103 10.45 16.27 -7.96
N GLY A 104 10.62 15.29 -8.84
CA GLY A 104 10.66 13.87 -8.48
C GLY A 104 11.83 13.52 -7.54
N ALA A 105 12.98 14.19 -7.68
CA ALA A 105 14.07 14.06 -6.73
C ALA A 105 13.71 14.62 -5.36
N ARG A 106 13.08 15.81 -5.29
CA ARG A 106 12.60 16.40 -4.03
C ARG A 106 11.56 15.51 -3.34
N ASP A 107 10.61 14.99 -4.10
CA ASP A 107 9.57 14.09 -3.59
C ASP A 107 10.19 12.76 -3.10
N ALA A 108 11.20 12.23 -3.80
CA ALA A 108 11.93 11.03 -3.37
C ALA A 108 12.76 11.23 -2.08
N TYR A 109 13.15 12.46 -1.76
CA TYR A 109 13.79 12.81 -0.48
C TYR A 109 12.77 13.10 0.62
N ALA A 110 11.57 13.57 0.28
CA ALA A 110 10.52 13.98 1.22
C ALA A 110 9.58 12.85 1.69
N GLN A 111 9.52 11.72 0.97
CA GLN A 111 8.66 10.60 1.36
C GLN A 111 9.14 9.93 2.66
N ILE A 112 8.33 10.06 3.70
CA ILE A 112 8.43 9.31 4.96
C ILE A 112 7.43 8.16 4.85
N GLU A 113 7.90 6.99 4.42
CA GLU A 113 7.09 5.78 4.26
C GLU A 113 7.56 4.72 5.26
N GLY A 114 7.20 4.87 6.54
CA GLY A 114 7.34 3.78 7.51
C GLY A 114 7.69 4.20 8.94
N ARG A 115 7.69 3.21 9.84
CA ARG A 115 8.00 3.39 11.27
C ARG A 115 9.45 2.99 11.55
N ALA A 116 10.12 3.75 12.40
CA ALA A 116 11.48 3.45 12.83
C ALA A 116 11.56 2.07 13.51
N ALA A 117 12.65 1.33 13.24
CA ALA A 117 12.86 -0.02 13.75
C ALA A 117 14.07 -0.08 14.70
N PRO A 118 13.99 0.53 15.91
CA PRO A 118 15.15 0.71 16.79
C PRO A 118 15.78 -0.60 17.25
N PHE A 119 14.96 -1.64 17.47
CA PHE A 119 15.47 -2.96 17.84
C PHE A 119 16.28 -3.61 16.71
N TYR A 120 15.81 -3.49 15.46
CA TYR A 120 16.54 -4.01 14.31
C TYR A 120 17.86 -3.24 14.13
N GLY A 121 17.82 -1.92 14.29
CA GLY A 121 19.02 -1.09 14.28
C GLY A 121 20.04 -1.51 15.33
N LEU A 122 19.60 -1.69 16.58
CA LEU A 122 20.46 -2.12 17.68
C LEU A 122 21.05 -3.52 17.48
N ALA A 123 20.23 -4.49 17.06
CA ALA A 123 20.71 -5.85 16.83
C ALA A 123 21.70 -5.93 15.67
N ALA A 124 21.43 -5.20 14.57
CA ALA A 124 22.34 -5.12 13.44
C ALA A 124 23.65 -4.40 13.81
N SER A 125 23.57 -3.26 14.52
CA SER A 125 24.76 -2.52 14.94
C SER A 125 25.61 -3.30 15.93
N LEU A 126 25.01 -3.98 16.90
CA LEU A 126 25.72 -4.88 17.82
C LEU A 126 26.41 -6.02 17.07
N GLY A 127 25.72 -6.67 16.13
CA GLY A 127 26.30 -7.77 15.37
C GLY A 127 27.47 -7.36 14.48
N ILE A 128 27.53 -6.10 14.03
CA ILE A 128 28.65 -5.55 13.24
C ILE A 128 29.77 -5.03 14.14
N ALA A 129 29.44 -4.25 15.18
CA ALA A 129 30.43 -3.55 15.99
C ALA A 129 31.12 -4.45 17.02
N LEU A 130 30.43 -5.46 17.57
CA LEU A 130 31.01 -6.35 18.59
C LEU A 130 32.21 -7.14 18.05
N PRO A 131 32.17 -7.78 16.87
CA PRO A 131 33.35 -8.44 16.30
C PRO A 131 34.51 -7.49 16.01
N LEU A 132 34.23 -6.24 15.59
CA LEU A 132 35.26 -5.23 15.35
C LEU A 132 35.96 -4.81 16.65
N LEU A 133 35.17 -4.59 17.71
CA LEU A 133 35.69 -4.22 19.03
C LEU A 133 36.53 -5.34 19.62
N VAL A 134 36.04 -6.59 19.55
CA VAL A 134 36.78 -7.77 20.01
C VAL A 134 38.06 -7.97 19.19
N GLY A 135 37.99 -7.81 17.86
CA GLY A 135 39.16 -7.85 16.99
C GLY A 135 40.22 -6.82 17.39
N ALA A 136 39.82 -5.56 17.52
CA ALA A 136 40.71 -4.46 17.92
C ALA A 136 41.33 -4.66 19.31
N LEU A 137 40.56 -5.20 20.27
CA LEU A 137 41.06 -5.45 21.63
C LEU A 137 41.99 -6.68 21.71
N THR A 138 41.83 -7.65 20.80
CA THR A 138 42.63 -8.88 20.78
C THR A 138 43.77 -8.86 19.77
N GLY A 139 43.92 -7.77 19.00
CA GLY A 139 44.92 -7.65 17.93
C GLY A 139 44.61 -8.48 16.67
N HIS A 140 43.35 -8.91 16.49
CA HIS A 140 42.89 -9.73 15.37
C HIS A 140 41.93 -8.95 14.45
N ASP A 141 42.34 -7.74 14.04
CA ASP A 141 41.49 -6.77 13.34
C ASP A 141 40.92 -7.32 12.02
N THR A 142 41.73 -8.07 11.27
CA THR A 142 41.33 -8.69 10.01
C THR A 142 40.20 -9.69 10.23
N GLN A 143 40.32 -10.56 11.23
CA GLN A 143 39.30 -11.55 11.57
C GLN A 143 38.01 -10.89 12.07
N GLY A 144 38.14 -9.88 12.93
CA GLY A 144 37.01 -9.07 13.40
C GLY A 144 36.25 -8.41 12.24
N SER A 145 36.99 -7.88 11.25
CA SER A 145 36.40 -7.27 10.06
C SER A 145 35.65 -8.26 9.16
N MET A 146 36.12 -9.52 9.06
CA MET A 146 35.44 -10.57 8.27
C MET A 146 34.12 -10.99 8.93
N ILE A 147 34.12 -11.21 10.25
CA ILE A 147 32.89 -11.51 10.99
C ILE A 147 31.91 -10.34 10.85
N ALA A 148 32.38 -9.10 10.98
CA ALA A 148 31.55 -7.90 10.84
C ALA A 148 30.99 -7.71 9.42
N LEU A 149 31.73 -8.09 8.37
CA LEU A 149 31.27 -8.07 6.98
C LEU A 149 30.14 -9.08 6.76
N GLY A 150 30.28 -10.32 7.26
CA GLY A 150 29.23 -11.32 7.20
C GLY A 150 27.96 -10.88 7.95
N ALA A 151 28.13 -10.29 9.13
CA ALA A 151 27.06 -9.67 9.90
C ALA A 151 26.35 -8.55 9.12
N TYR A 152 27.11 -7.64 8.50
CA TYR A 152 26.58 -6.55 7.68
C TYR A 152 25.78 -7.06 6.48
N LEU A 153 26.31 -8.02 5.72
CA LEU A 153 25.66 -8.58 4.54
C LEU A 153 24.33 -9.28 4.87
N VAL A 154 24.29 -10.00 5.99
CA VAL A 154 23.04 -10.61 6.48
C VAL A 154 22.08 -9.55 7.01
N ALA A 155 22.59 -8.54 7.74
CA ALA A 155 21.78 -7.43 8.23
C ALA A 155 21.15 -6.61 7.09
N LEU A 156 21.80 -6.47 5.92
CA LEU A 156 21.21 -5.81 4.75
C LEU A 156 19.91 -6.45 4.28
N ARG A 157 19.66 -7.71 4.63
CA ARG A 157 18.38 -8.33 4.42
C ARG A 157 17.45 -7.93 5.56
N ALA A 158 16.59 -6.94 5.29
CA ALA A 158 15.61 -6.49 6.26
C ALA A 158 14.74 -7.69 6.69
N PRO A 159 14.53 -7.91 7.99
CA PRO A 159 13.65 -8.97 8.45
C PRO A 159 12.21 -8.56 8.21
N GLU A 160 11.66 -9.01 7.08
CA GLU A 160 10.26 -8.85 6.74
C GLU A 160 9.50 -10.16 6.97
N GLY A 161 8.21 -10.04 7.29
CA GLY A 161 7.33 -11.18 7.52
C GLY A 161 7.39 -11.79 8.93
N PRO A 162 6.55 -12.79 9.21
CA PRO A 162 6.48 -13.46 10.50
C PRO A 162 7.73 -14.28 10.79
N TYR A 163 7.89 -14.68 12.05
CA TYR A 163 9.12 -15.30 12.56
C TYR A 163 9.64 -16.49 11.72
N GLY A 164 8.77 -17.42 11.31
CA GLY A 164 9.20 -18.59 10.55
C GLY A 164 9.80 -18.21 9.20
N GLU A 165 9.20 -17.25 8.53
CA GLU A 165 9.68 -16.71 7.26
C GLU A 165 10.95 -15.89 7.47
N ARG A 166 10.98 -15.02 8.49
CA ARG A 166 12.16 -14.26 8.89
C ARG A 166 13.35 -15.15 9.21
N ALA A 167 13.18 -16.22 9.99
CA ALA A 167 14.24 -17.14 10.36
C ALA A 167 14.78 -17.89 9.13
N ARG A 168 13.89 -18.36 8.25
CA ARG A 168 14.27 -19.01 6.99
C ARG A 168 14.98 -18.04 6.04
N ASN A 169 14.49 -16.81 5.92
CA ASN A 169 15.09 -15.76 5.10
C ASN A 169 16.48 -15.39 5.60
N LEU A 170 16.65 -15.21 6.91
CA LEU A 170 17.97 -14.95 7.52
C LEU A 170 18.90 -16.14 7.34
N LEU A 171 18.45 -17.38 7.60
CA LEU A 171 19.27 -18.57 7.39
C LEU A 171 19.70 -18.73 5.93
N SER A 172 18.80 -18.50 4.98
CA SER A 172 19.13 -18.51 3.56
C SER A 172 20.18 -17.44 3.22
N ALA A 173 20.09 -16.26 3.83
CA ALA A 173 21.06 -15.19 3.65
C ALA A 173 22.43 -15.55 4.22
N VAL A 174 22.50 -16.16 5.42
CA VAL A 174 23.74 -16.64 6.02
C VAL A 174 24.44 -17.63 5.09
N ILE A 175 23.69 -18.60 4.56
CA ILE A 175 24.22 -19.62 3.64
C ILE A 175 24.70 -18.96 2.33
N ILE A 176 23.91 -18.06 1.74
CA ILE A 176 24.26 -17.34 0.51
C ILE A 176 25.52 -16.49 0.70
N VAL A 177 25.64 -15.77 1.82
CA VAL A 177 26.81 -14.95 2.14
C VAL A 177 28.04 -15.84 2.27
N ALA A 178 27.97 -16.94 3.01
CA ALA A 178 29.09 -17.87 3.17
C ALA A 178 29.55 -18.51 1.85
N ILE A 179 28.60 -18.95 1.00
CA ILE A 179 28.91 -19.48 -0.33
C ILE A 179 29.55 -18.39 -1.20
N GLY A 180 28.95 -17.19 -1.21
CA GLY A 180 29.45 -16.06 -1.98
C GLY A 180 30.85 -15.61 -1.55
N ALA A 181 31.13 -15.61 -0.24
CA ALA A 181 32.45 -15.33 0.31
C ALA A 181 33.49 -16.36 -0.14
N THR A 182 33.13 -17.65 -0.11
CA THR A 182 34.00 -18.74 -0.56
C THR A 182 34.33 -18.60 -2.04
N ILE A 183 33.31 -18.34 -2.88
CA ILE A 183 33.50 -18.08 -4.31
C ILE A 183 34.38 -16.83 -4.50
N GLY A 184 34.05 -15.72 -3.84
CA GLY A 184 34.80 -14.46 -3.92
C GLY A 184 36.27 -14.63 -3.55
N GLY A 185 36.57 -15.39 -2.49
CA GLY A 185 37.94 -15.71 -2.11
C GLY A 185 38.72 -16.51 -3.16
N HIS A 186 38.07 -17.44 -3.87
CA HIS A 186 38.68 -18.14 -5.02
C HIS A 186 38.87 -17.22 -6.25
N LEU A 187 37.99 -16.23 -6.42
CA LEU A 187 38.09 -15.22 -7.48
C LEU A 187 39.18 -14.16 -7.19
N SER A 188 39.58 -13.99 -5.92
CA SER A 188 40.59 -13.01 -5.53
C SER A 188 41.91 -13.24 -6.29
N GLY A 189 42.38 -12.17 -6.96
CA GLY A 189 43.55 -12.20 -7.83
C GLY A 189 43.31 -12.62 -9.29
N HIS A 190 42.08 -13.00 -9.68
CA HIS A 190 41.73 -13.34 -11.07
C HIS A 190 40.60 -12.45 -11.60
N THR A 191 40.92 -11.22 -11.98
CA THR A 191 39.95 -10.18 -12.38
C THR A 191 39.03 -10.62 -13.51
N TRP A 192 39.57 -11.20 -14.59
CA TRP A 192 38.78 -11.68 -15.73
C TRP A 192 37.90 -12.88 -15.41
N LEU A 193 38.34 -13.75 -14.49
CA LEU A 193 37.52 -14.86 -14.02
C LEU A 193 36.35 -14.33 -13.17
N ALA A 194 36.56 -13.25 -12.40
CA ALA A 194 35.49 -12.55 -11.72
C ALA A 194 34.48 -11.90 -12.71
N VAL A 195 34.95 -11.33 -13.83
CA VAL A 195 34.05 -10.83 -14.91
C VAL A 195 33.16 -11.95 -15.46
N ALA A 196 33.65 -13.18 -15.55
CA ALA A 196 32.86 -14.31 -16.04
C ALA A 196 31.86 -14.86 -15.00
N VAL A 197 32.24 -14.89 -13.72
CA VAL A 197 31.47 -15.58 -12.66
C VAL A 197 30.47 -14.67 -11.93
N VAL A 198 30.81 -13.40 -11.69
CA VAL A 198 29.96 -12.50 -10.89
C VAL A 198 28.65 -12.12 -11.58
N PRO A 199 28.62 -11.73 -12.87
CA PRO A 199 27.37 -11.31 -13.51
C PRO A 199 26.28 -12.39 -13.53
N PRO A 200 26.57 -13.69 -13.77
CA PRO A 200 25.59 -14.77 -13.59
C PRO A 200 25.03 -14.88 -12.16
N ILE A 201 25.86 -14.69 -11.13
CA ILE A 201 25.41 -14.72 -9.73
C ILE A 201 24.48 -13.53 -9.43
N VAL A 202 24.84 -12.34 -9.93
CA VAL A 202 23.98 -11.15 -9.83
C VAL A 202 22.66 -11.36 -10.58
N ALA A 203 22.71 -11.98 -11.76
CA ALA A 203 21.54 -12.35 -12.54
C ALA A 203 20.60 -13.23 -11.73
N LEU A 204 21.14 -14.29 -11.12
CA LEU A 204 20.41 -15.22 -10.28
C LEU A 204 19.80 -14.51 -9.06
N GLY A 205 20.54 -13.60 -8.43
CA GLY A 205 20.07 -12.76 -7.33
C GLY A 205 18.92 -11.83 -7.70
N SER A 206 18.91 -11.33 -8.94
CA SER A 206 17.81 -10.51 -9.47
C SER A 206 16.59 -11.31 -9.93
N ALA A 207 16.80 -12.54 -10.40
CA ALA A 207 15.74 -13.44 -10.85
C ALA A 207 15.00 -14.10 -9.68
N LEU A 208 15.69 -14.34 -8.57
CA LEU A 208 15.17 -15.03 -7.40
C LEU A 208 15.08 -14.05 -6.22
N PRO A 209 13.87 -13.58 -5.86
CA PRO A 209 13.68 -12.60 -4.77
C PRO A 209 14.25 -13.07 -3.42
N TRP A 210 14.26 -14.39 -3.17
CA TRP A 210 14.82 -14.97 -1.96
C TRP A 210 16.36 -14.99 -1.94
N ILE A 211 17.04 -14.71 -3.05
CA ILE A 211 18.50 -14.55 -3.07
C ILE A 211 18.84 -13.08 -2.91
N GLY A 212 18.17 -12.21 -3.69
CA GLY A 212 18.37 -10.76 -3.66
C GLY A 212 19.78 -10.33 -4.09
N PRO A 213 20.12 -9.04 -3.94
CA PRO A 213 21.43 -8.51 -4.33
C PRO A 213 22.57 -8.97 -3.40
N THR A 214 22.27 -9.61 -2.27
CA THR A 214 23.26 -10.00 -1.24
C THR A 214 24.25 -11.02 -1.76
N ALA A 215 23.85 -11.94 -2.65
CA ALA A 215 24.77 -12.91 -3.27
C ALA A 215 25.82 -12.23 -4.16
N GLY A 216 25.40 -11.25 -4.95
CA GLY A 216 26.30 -10.46 -5.78
C GLY A 216 27.23 -9.60 -4.92
N LEU A 217 26.67 -8.96 -3.88
CA LEU A 217 27.43 -8.11 -2.97
C LEU A 217 28.48 -8.90 -2.18
N SER A 218 28.15 -10.10 -1.68
CA SER A 218 29.09 -10.94 -0.93
C SER A 218 30.28 -11.34 -1.80
N VAL A 219 30.02 -11.90 -2.99
CA VAL A 219 31.09 -12.27 -3.93
C VAL A 219 31.95 -11.07 -4.31
N LEU A 220 31.33 -9.93 -4.66
CA LEU A 220 32.06 -8.71 -5.03
C LEU A 220 32.91 -8.19 -3.87
N MET A 221 32.35 -8.05 -2.67
CA MET A 221 33.05 -7.50 -1.50
C MET A 221 34.21 -8.39 -1.06
N THR A 222 34.04 -9.71 -1.10
CA THR A 222 35.10 -10.66 -0.72
C THR A 222 36.17 -10.79 -1.81
N ALA A 223 35.82 -10.72 -3.10
CA ALA A 223 36.78 -10.84 -4.21
C ALA A 223 37.78 -9.66 -4.31
N ILE A 224 37.45 -8.51 -3.75
CA ILE A 224 38.32 -7.31 -3.75
C ILE A 224 39.45 -7.44 -2.73
N ARG A 225 39.25 -8.22 -1.65
CA ARG A 225 40.22 -8.28 -0.56
C ARG A 225 41.50 -8.99 -1.01
N PRO A 226 42.66 -8.62 -0.43
CA PRO A 226 43.92 -9.29 -0.69
C PRO A 226 43.76 -10.81 -0.57
N ARG A 227 44.45 -11.54 -1.46
CA ARG A 227 44.36 -12.99 -1.53
C ARG A 227 44.76 -13.57 -0.17
N ALA A 228 43.82 -14.21 0.50
CA ALA A 228 44.05 -14.83 1.79
C ALA A 228 44.55 -16.27 1.61
N ASP A 229 45.52 -16.68 2.41
CA ASP A 229 46.07 -18.04 2.37
C ASP A 229 45.03 -19.10 2.80
N HIS A 230 43.96 -18.69 3.49
CA HIS A 230 42.90 -19.57 4.01
C HIS A 230 41.50 -19.10 3.59
N ILE A 231 41.15 -19.34 2.32
CA ILE A 231 39.85 -18.95 1.72
C ILE A 231 38.65 -19.53 2.48
N THR A 232 38.72 -20.82 2.86
CA THR A 232 37.65 -21.51 3.60
C THR A 232 37.47 -20.96 5.01
N TYR A 233 38.55 -20.53 5.67
CA TYR A 233 38.51 -19.92 6.98
C TYR A 233 37.79 -18.57 6.96
N ASN A 234 38.03 -17.74 5.94
CA ASN A 234 37.34 -16.46 5.79
C ASN A 234 35.82 -16.63 5.55
N GLY A 235 35.43 -17.59 4.71
CA GLY A 235 34.02 -17.94 4.51
C GLY A 235 33.35 -18.41 5.81
N PHE A 236 34.08 -19.15 6.66
CA PHE A 236 33.60 -19.54 7.98
C PHE A 236 33.44 -18.35 8.93
N LEU A 237 34.38 -17.40 8.95
CA LEU A 237 34.27 -16.19 9.78
C LEU A 237 33.06 -15.32 9.38
N GLU A 238 32.80 -15.14 8.09
CA GLU A 238 31.61 -14.43 7.61
C GLU A 238 30.32 -15.17 8.00
N LEU A 239 30.31 -16.50 7.94
CA LEU A 239 29.20 -17.34 8.39
C LEU A 239 28.92 -17.16 9.90
N VAL A 240 29.96 -17.11 10.73
CA VAL A 240 29.84 -16.83 12.18
C VAL A 240 29.19 -15.46 12.42
N GLY A 241 29.60 -14.44 11.67
CA GLY A 241 29.00 -13.11 11.74
C GLY A 241 27.52 -13.08 11.33
N GLY A 242 27.18 -13.82 10.27
CA GLY A 242 25.81 -14.00 9.84
C GLY A 242 24.94 -14.67 10.90
N PHE A 243 25.45 -15.74 11.54
CA PHE A 243 24.76 -16.42 12.64
C PHE A 243 24.60 -15.53 13.88
N LEU A 244 25.60 -14.70 14.20
CA LEU A 244 25.52 -13.75 15.30
C LEU A 244 24.35 -12.77 15.11
N VAL A 245 24.27 -12.11 13.95
CA VAL A 245 23.16 -11.20 13.64
C VAL A 245 21.83 -11.95 13.59
N MET A 246 21.78 -13.14 13.00
CA MET A 246 20.58 -13.97 13.00
C MET A 246 20.12 -14.28 14.41
N ALA A 247 21.02 -14.69 15.32
CA ALA A 247 20.71 -14.95 16.71
C ALA A 247 20.14 -13.69 17.38
N LEU A 248 20.85 -12.56 17.33
CA LEU A 248 20.42 -11.28 17.91
C LEU A 248 19.05 -10.83 17.40
N LEU A 249 18.77 -11.02 16.11
CA LEU A 249 17.50 -10.67 15.48
C LEU A 249 16.36 -11.62 15.84
N LEU A 250 16.65 -12.86 16.25
CA LEU A 250 15.67 -13.86 16.65
C LEU A 250 15.50 -13.95 18.18
N THR A 251 16.42 -13.41 18.99
CA THR A 251 16.36 -13.44 20.47
C THR A 251 15.05 -12.93 21.10
N PRO A 252 14.39 -11.86 20.61
CA PRO A 252 13.12 -11.38 21.20
C PRO A 252 11.91 -12.30 20.99
N TRP A 253 12.10 -13.44 20.32
CA TRP A 253 11.05 -14.34 19.86
C TRP A 253 10.11 -14.88 20.95
N PRO A 254 10.56 -15.31 22.14
CA PRO A 254 9.65 -15.91 23.12
C PRO A 254 8.55 -14.95 23.56
N ALA A 255 8.85 -13.64 23.60
CA ALA A 255 7.93 -12.61 24.09
C ALA A 255 6.99 -12.01 23.02
N ARG A 256 7.30 -12.12 21.72
CA ARG A 256 6.59 -11.37 20.65
C ARG A 256 6.01 -12.24 19.52
N ARG A 257 5.92 -13.56 19.71
CA ARG A 257 5.54 -14.55 18.68
C ARG A 257 4.22 -14.26 17.92
N LEU A 258 3.18 -13.80 18.61
CA LEU A 258 1.86 -13.52 18.04
C LEU A 258 1.63 -12.06 17.67
N ARG A 259 2.60 -11.18 17.95
CA ARG A 259 2.45 -9.74 17.70
C ARG A 259 2.15 -9.41 16.23
N PRO A 260 2.85 -9.99 15.23
CA PRO A 260 2.56 -9.67 13.82
C PRO A 260 1.12 -10.00 13.42
N LEU A 261 0.62 -11.18 13.83
CA LEU A 261 -0.75 -11.57 13.53
C LEU A 261 -1.77 -10.72 14.28
N ARG A 262 -1.53 -10.39 15.56
CA ARG A 262 -2.39 -9.48 16.32
C ARG A 262 -2.41 -8.08 15.72
N THR A 263 -1.26 -7.57 15.31
CA THR A 263 -1.13 -6.28 14.63
C THR A 263 -1.90 -6.30 13.31
N ALA A 264 -1.72 -7.32 12.47
CA ALA A 264 -2.46 -7.42 11.21
C ALA A 264 -3.98 -7.54 11.41
N LEU A 265 -4.43 -8.30 12.42
CA LEU A 265 -5.86 -8.40 12.76
C LEU A 265 -6.42 -7.09 13.32
N SER A 266 -5.64 -6.38 14.15
CA SER A 266 -5.99 -5.06 14.69
C SER A 266 -6.08 -4.02 13.57
N GLU A 267 -5.07 -3.95 12.70
CA GLU A 267 -5.03 -3.05 11.54
C GLU A 267 -6.18 -3.33 10.58
N ALA A 268 -6.52 -4.61 10.34
CA ALA A 268 -7.70 -4.97 9.55
C ALA A 268 -9.01 -4.49 10.20
N ALA A 269 -9.17 -4.64 11.52
CA ALA A 269 -10.35 -4.16 12.23
C ALA A 269 -10.42 -2.62 12.20
N ASP A 270 -9.32 -1.92 12.45
CA ASP A 270 -9.25 -0.45 12.39
C ASP A 270 -9.57 0.07 10.98
N ALA A 271 -9.01 -0.53 9.93
CA ALA A 271 -9.28 -0.13 8.56
C ALA A 271 -10.75 -0.36 8.16
N VAL A 272 -11.38 -1.44 8.64
CA VAL A 272 -12.83 -1.67 8.47
C VAL A 272 -13.66 -0.63 9.23
N ALA A 273 -13.21 -0.20 10.41
CA ALA A 273 -13.86 0.89 11.16
C ALA A 273 -13.75 2.23 10.42
N GLU A 274 -12.59 2.54 9.84
CA GLU A 274 -12.38 3.74 9.02
C GLU A 274 -13.26 3.77 7.76
N ALA A 275 -13.47 2.61 7.13
CA ALA A 275 -14.41 2.48 6.03
C ALA A 275 -15.85 2.75 6.47
N LEU A 276 -16.29 2.24 7.63
CA LEU A 276 -17.61 2.58 8.20
C LEU A 276 -17.76 4.08 8.50
N ASP A 277 -16.71 4.74 9.01
CA ASP A 277 -16.73 6.18 9.22
C ASP A 277 -16.85 6.95 7.90
N ALA A 278 -16.22 6.50 6.82
CA ALA A 278 -16.42 7.12 5.51
C ALA A 278 -17.89 7.02 5.07
N VAL A 279 -18.58 5.91 5.34
CA VAL A 279 -20.02 5.82 5.08
C VAL A 279 -20.79 6.80 5.96
N ALA A 280 -20.44 6.93 7.25
CA ALA A 280 -21.09 7.87 8.17
C ALA A 280 -20.91 9.34 7.73
N GLU A 281 -19.70 9.69 7.29
CA GLU A 281 -19.38 11.00 6.72
C GLU A 281 -20.22 11.29 5.46
N ASP A 282 -20.47 10.28 4.62
CA ASP A 282 -21.26 10.38 3.38
C ASP A 282 -22.76 10.65 3.63
N VAL A 283 -23.32 10.22 4.77
CA VAL A 283 -24.75 10.43 5.11
C VAL A 283 -25.13 11.90 5.17
N GLY A 284 -24.18 12.80 5.50
CA GLY A 284 -24.42 14.23 5.69
C GLY A 284 -23.62 15.16 4.80
N ALA A 285 -22.89 14.61 3.83
CA ALA A 285 -22.08 15.41 2.94
C ALA A 285 -22.99 16.19 1.97
N PRO A 286 -22.77 17.49 1.72
CA PRO A 286 -23.48 18.20 0.66
C PRO A 286 -23.23 17.52 -0.71
N ASP A 287 -24.18 17.63 -1.64
CA ASP A 287 -24.03 17.09 -3.01
C ASP A 287 -22.87 17.80 -3.72
N ALA A 288 -21.76 17.08 -3.85
CA ALA A 288 -20.52 17.59 -4.43
C ALA A 288 -20.48 17.46 -5.95
N SER A 289 -21.56 16.98 -6.61
CA SER A 289 -21.65 17.00 -8.08
C SER A 289 -21.53 18.42 -8.65
N ALA A 290 -21.97 19.44 -7.90
CA ALA A 290 -21.78 20.85 -8.24
C ALA A 290 -20.31 21.31 -8.16
N LEU A 291 -19.47 20.61 -7.39
CA LEU A 291 -18.04 20.87 -7.24
C LEU A 291 -17.18 20.04 -8.21
N ASP A 292 -17.64 18.85 -8.63
CA ASP A 292 -16.96 18.02 -9.64
C ASP A 292 -16.88 18.71 -11.02
N ALA A 293 -17.74 19.70 -11.29
CA ALA A 293 -17.74 20.51 -12.51
C ALA A 293 -16.69 21.65 -12.51
N VAL A 294 -16.00 21.88 -11.39
CA VAL A 294 -15.02 22.95 -11.23
C VAL A 294 -13.62 22.33 -11.20
N ASP A 295 -12.83 22.59 -12.24
CA ASP A 295 -11.45 22.12 -12.33
C ASP A 295 -10.56 22.89 -11.32
N LEU A 296 -10.41 22.34 -10.11
CA LEU A 296 -9.69 22.97 -9.01
C LEU A 296 -8.17 22.87 -9.25
N THR A 297 -7.61 23.92 -9.85
CA THR A 297 -6.15 24.05 -10.09
C THR A 297 -5.33 24.32 -8.82
N ASN A 298 -5.97 24.71 -7.71
CA ASN A 298 -5.29 24.99 -6.44
C ASN A 298 -5.30 23.74 -5.52
N PRO A 299 -4.12 23.19 -5.15
CA PRO A 299 -4.01 21.96 -4.37
C PRO A 299 -4.62 22.07 -2.96
N ASP A 300 -4.58 23.24 -2.33
CA ASP A 300 -5.11 23.45 -0.97
C ASP A 300 -6.65 23.50 -1.00
N LEU A 301 -7.23 24.10 -2.04
CA LEU A 301 -8.68 24.09 -2.27
C LEU A 301 -9.19 22.71 -2.71
N ALA A 302 -8.37 21.95 -3.47
CA ALA A 302 -8.66 20.56 -3.81
C ALA A 302 -8.59 19.62 -2.60
N GLU A 303 -7.82 19.95 -1.57
CA GLU A 303 -7.77 19.21 -0.30
C GLU A 303 -9.00 19.50 0.59
N VAL A 304 -9.49 20.75 0.58
CA VAL A 304 -10.73 21.13 1.28
C VAL A 304 -12.00 20.65 0.55
N ALA A 305 -11.97 20.59 -0.79
CA ALA A 305 -13.06 20.08 -1.62
C ALA A 305 -13.05 18.54 -1.76
N ARG A 306 -12.00 17.87 -1.26
CA ARG A 306 -11.86 16.41 -1.38
C ARG A 306 -12.94 15.72 -0.54
N LYS A 307 -13.79 14.95 -1.20
CA LYS A 307 -14.77 14.03 -0.60
C LYS A 307 -14.09 13.14 0.44
N PRO A 308 -14.83 12.61 1.45
CA PRO A 308 -14.39 11.42 2.17
C PRO A 308 -13.98 10.37 1.15
N ASP A 309 -12.68 10.03 1.10
CA ASP A 309 -12.19 9.08 0.09
C ASP A 309 -12.57 7.66 0.51
N TRP A 310 -13.85 7.34 0.35
CA TRP A 310 -14.37 6.00 0.55
C TRP A 310 -13.54 4.97 -0.22
N GLU A 311 -13.12 5.29 -1.45
CA GLU A 311 -12.41 4.33 -2.29
C GLU A 311 -11.04 4.03 -1.70
N GLU A 312 -10.33 5.05 -1.23
CA GLU A 312 -9.08 4.88 -0.49
C GLU A 312 -9.30 4.08 0.81
N ARG A 313 -10.28 4.43 1.65
CA ARG A 313 -10.51 3.72 2.92
C ARG A 313 -10.96 2.27 2.70
N ARG A 314 -11.83 2.01 1.73
CA ARG A 314 -12.25 0.66 1.31
C ARG A 314 -11.06 -0.16 0.82
N ARG A 315 -10.19 0.43 -0.01
CA ARG A 315 -8.99 -0.23 -0.53
C ARG A 315 -8.04 -0.59 0.61
N THR A 316 -7.80 0.35 1.53
CA THR A 316 -6.99 0.13 2.73
C THR A 316 -7.57 -1.00 3.59
N ALA A 317 -8.89 -1.05 3.78
CA ALA A 317 -9.55 -2.14 4.49
C ALA A 317 -9.40 -3.50 3.80
N SER A 318 -9.59 -3.57 2.48
CA SER A 318 -9.42 -4.81 1.71
C SER A 318 -7.97 -5.31 1.72
N GLN A 319 -7.01 -4.39 1.60
CA GLN A 319 -5.58 -4.70 1.70
C GLN A 319 -5.21 -5.19 3.10
N ALA A 320 -5.72 -4.55 4.15
CA ALA A 320 -5.47 -4.96 5.53
C ALA A 320 -6.10 -6.34 5.84
N LEU A 321 -7.31 -6.62 5.34
CA LEU A 321 -7.94 -7.95 5.44
C LEU A 321 -7.14 -9.02 4.71
N THR A 322 -6.63 -8.71 3.51
CA THR A 322 -5.77 -9.61 2.75
C THR A 322 -4.45 -9.86 3.48
N ALA A 323 -3.82 -8.81 4.02
CA ALA A 323 -2.61 -8.89 4.84
C ALA A 323 -2.84 -9.73 6.11
N ALA A 324 -4.01 -9.60 6.75
CA ALA A 324 -4.37 -10.43 7.90
C ALA A 324 -4.54 -11.91 7.50
N ARG A 325 -5.15 -12.20 6.35
CA ARG A 325 -5.34 -13.56 5.82
C ARG A 325 -4.02 -14.22 5.41
N THR A 326 -3.14 -13.49 4.72
CA THR A 326 -1.79 -13.98 4.37
C THR A 326 -0.95 -14.21 5.62
N THR A 327 -0.97 -13.26 6.56
CA THR A 327 -0.27 -13.40 7.85
C THR A 327 -0.80 -14.60 8.63
N TYR A 328 -2.11 -14.80 8.71
CA TYR A 328 -2.72 -15.96 9.36
C TYR A 328 -2.32 -17.28 8.68
N GLY A 329 -2.28 -17.32 7.34
CA GLY A 329 -1.85 -18.48 6.57
C GLY A 329 -0.45 -19.00 6.97
N LEU A 330 0.42 -18.11 7.45
CA LEU A 330 1.77 -18.45 7.91
C LEU A 330 1.79 -19.17 9.27
N TYR A 331 0.69 -19.10 10.04
CA TYR A 331 0.52 -19.76 11.34
C TYR A 331 -0.42 -20.98 11.31
N ARG A 332 -1.08 -21.29 10.18
CA ARG A 332 -2.06 -22.39 10.06
C ARG A 332 -1.36 -23.75 9.89
N SER A 333 -1.61 -24.69 10.81
CA SER A 333 -1.12 -26.08 10.74
C SER A 333 -2.08 -26.98 9.92
N SER A 334 -1.58 -28.08 9.33
CA SER A 334 -2.36 -28.93 8.43
C SER A 334 -3.42 -29.82 9.11
N HIS A 335 -3.44 -29.88 10.44
CA HIS A 335 -4.16 -30.91 11.20
C HIS A 335 -5.63 -30.59 11.51
N GLY A 336 -6.31 -29.80 10.67
CA GLY A 336 -7.73 -29.48 10.84
C GLY A 336 -8.31 -28.88 9.57
N GLN A 337 -8.41 -29.70 8.50
CA GLN A 337 -8.85 -29.22 7.19
C GLN A 337 -10.35 -28.86 7.14
N ASP A 338 -11.16 -29.28 8.11
CA ASP A 338 -12.63 -29.18 8.01
C ASP A 338 -13.28 -28.11 8.91
N GLU A 339 -12.57 -27.53 9.90
CA GLU A 339 -13.17 -26.54 10.81
C GLU A 339 -12.43 -25.19 10.80
N PRO A 340 -13.13 -24.07 10.53
CA PRO A 340 -12.51 -22.75 10.49
C PRO A 340 -12.04 -22.32 11.89
N THR A 341 -10.75 -21.98 11.98
CA THR A 341 -10.16 -21.57 13.26
C THR A 341 -10.71 -20.21 13.73
N LYS A 342 -10.50 -19.85 15.00
CA LYS A 342 -10.96 -18.56 15.54
C LYS A 342 -10.42 -17.33 14.78
N PRO A 343 -9.11 -17.21 14.45
CA PRO A 343 -8.62 -16.09 13.64
C PRO A 343 -9.26 -16.01 12.26
N GLU A 344 -9.47 -17.15 11.60
CA GLU A 344 -10.12 -17.21 10.29
C GLU A 344 -11.56 -16.73 10.35
N ARG A 345 -12.33 -17.18 11.36
CA ARG A 345 -13.68 -16.68 11.62
C ARG A 345 -13.73 -15.19 11.94
N LEU A 346 -12.71 -14.65 12.62
CA LEU A 346 -12.60 -13.22 12.88
C LEU A 346 -12.36 -12.42 11.59
N ILE A 347 -11.42 -12.87 10.74
CA ILE A 347 -11.16 -12.27 9.43
C ILE A 347 -12.42 -12.32 8.58
N ASP A 348 -13.15 -13.44 8.57
CA ASP A 348 -14.40 -13.57 7.84
C ASP A 348 -15.50 -12.66 8.38
N ALA A 349 -15.58 -12.46 9.71
CA ALA A 349 -16.52 -11.52 10.30
C ALA A 349 -16.21 -10.07 9.92
N LEU A 350 -14.93 -9.67 9.95
CA LEU A 350 -14.47 -8.35 9.51
C LEU A 350 -14.71 -8.13 8.00
N ALA A 351 -14.42 -9.15 7.19
CA ALA A 351 -14.73 -9.11 5.76
C ALA A 351 -16.23 -8.96 5.53
N ARG A 352 -17.10 -9.69 6.25
CA ARG A 352 -18.56 -9.53 6.15
C ARG A 352 -18.99 -8.09 6.48
N ILE A 353 -18.45 -7.50 7.55
CA ILE A 353 -18.71 -6.10 7.91
C ILE A 353 -18.32 -5.16 6.76
N MET A 354 -17.16 -5.35 6.16
CA MET A 354 -16.71 -4.54 5.01
C MET A 354 -17.63 -4.68 3.80
N HIS A 355 -18.05 -5.89 3.45
CA HIS A 355 -19.00 -6.06 2.36
C HIS A 355 -20.38 -5.44 2.68
N GLU A 356 -20.83 -5.47 3.95
CA GLU A 356 -22.08 -4.81 4.36
C GLU A 356 -21.96 -3.28 4.37
N SER A 357 -20.78 -2.71 4.62
CA SER A 357 -20.58 -1.26 4.53
C SER A 357 -20.65 -0.76 3.08
N VAL A 358 -20.18 -1.56 2.12
CA VAL A 358 -20.37 -1.31 0.67
C VAL A 358 -21.86 -1.20 0.33
N ALA A 359 -22.65 -2.22 0.69
CA ALA A 359 -24.08 -2.23 0.42
C ALA A 359 -24.81 -1.08 1.14
N LEU A 360 -24.44 -0.82 2.40
CA LEU A 360 -24.98 0.29 3.18
C LEU A 360 -24.73 1.64 2.50
N ARG A 361 -23.52 1.88 1.97
CA ARG A 361 -23.20 3.12 1.24
C ARG A 361 -24.10 3.31 0.02
N ALA A 362 -24.28 2.26 -0.79
CA ALA A 362 -25.17 2.32 -1.95
C ALA A 362 -26.62 2.67 -1.56
N LEU A 363 -27.10 2.14 -0.43
CA LEU A 363 -28.43 2.44 0.10
C LEU A 363 -28.55 3.87 0.65
N VAL A 364 -27.51 4.37 1.33
CA VAL A 364 -27.45 5.76 1.83
C VAL A 364 -27.49 6.75 0.65
N GLU A 365 -26.72 6.49 -0.40
CA GLU A 365 -26.72 7.30 -1.61
C GLU A 365 -28.09 7.26 -2.32
N ALA A 366 -28.74 6.10 -2.38
CA ALA A 366 -30.11 5.98 -2.91
C ALA A 366 -31.11 6.81 -2.10
N ALA A 367 -31.02 6.75 -0.77
CA ALA A 367 -31.89 7.51 0.14
C ALA A 367 -31.64 9.03 0.03
N ARG A 368 -30.42 9.49 -0.23
CA ARG A 368 -30.11 10.93 -0.43
C ARG A 368 -30.76 11.50 -1.69
N ARG A 369 -30.87 10.71 -2.76
CA ARG A 369 -31.51 11.15 -4.02
C ARG A 369 -33.04 11.19 -3.94
N ARG A 370 -33.61 10.44 -3.01
CA ARG A 370 -35.05 10.39 -2.73
C ARG A 370 -35.27 10.42 -1.22
N PRO A 371 -34.98 11.56 -0.57
CA PRO A 371 -35.03 11.65 0.88
C PRO A 371 -36.47 11.52 1.37
N PRO A 372 -36.70 10.84 2.52
CA PRO A 372 -37.96 10.99 3.23
C PRO A 372 -38.09 12.43 3.75
N ASP A 373 -39.32 12.88 3.98
CA ASP A 373 -39.60 14.24 4.45
C ASP A 373 -39.12 14.47 5.89
N ARG A 374 -39.02 13.38 6.67
CA ARG A 374 -38.53 13.38 8.05
C ARG A 374 -37.01 13.19 8.16
N ASP A 375 -36.41 13.86 9.14
CA ASP A 375 -34.99 13.75 9.48
C ASP A 375 -34.57 12.30 9.78
N TRP A 376 -33.67 11.75 8.97
CA TRP A 376 -33.17 10.38 9.13
C TRP A 376 -31.63 10.35 9.23
N GLU A 377 -30.95 11.32 8.63
CA GLU A 377 -29.51 11.36 8.46
C GLU A 377 -28.75 11.30 9.78
N LEU A 378 -29.20 12.05 10.80
CA LEU A 378 -28.52 12.10 12.09
C LEU A 378 -28.51 10.72 12.78
N GLU A 379 -29.67 10.05 12.83
CA GLU A 379 -29.78 8.76 13.51
C GLU A 379 -29.03 7.65 12.75
N VAL A 380 -29.03 7.68 11.41
CA VAL A 380 -28.21 6.76 10.61
C VAL A 380 -26.72 7.03 10.83
N ARG A 381 -26.28 8.29 10.75
CA ARG A 381 -24.88 8.67 10.96
C ARG A 381 -24.37 8.26 12.34
N VAL A 382 -25.14 8.54 13.40
CA VAL A 382 -24.79 8.18 14.78
C VAL A 382 -24.79 6.66 14.97
N ALA A 383 -25.70 5.92 14.34
CA ALA A 383 -25.69 4.46 14.37
C ALA A 383 -24.45 3.86 13.70
N ILE A 384 -24.05 4.35 12.53
CA ILE A 384 -22.85 3.88 11.81
C ILE A 384 -21.58 4.21 12.58
N ALA A 385 -21.44 5.45 13.09
CA ALA A 385 -20.31 5.87 13.91
C ALA A 385 -20.20 5.02 15.20
N ALA A 386 -21.33 4.66 15.82
CA ALA A 386 -21.33 3.77 16.97
C ALA A 386 -20.86 2.34 16.62
N LEU A 387 -21.18 1.84 15.42
CA LEU A 387 -20.66 0.56 14.94
C LEU A 387 -19.15 0.64 14.66
N ALA A 388 -18.69 1.69 13.99
CA ALA A 388 -17.26 1.93 13.75
C ALA A 388 -16.47 1.98 15.07
N ALA A 389 -16.97 2.70 16.07
CA ALA A 389 -16.36 2.73 17.41
C ALA A 389 -16.27 1.34 18.05
N ARG A 390 -17.30 0.49 17.88
CA ARG A 390 -17.26 -0.91 18.38
C ARG A 390 -16.22 -1.75 17.65
N VAL A 391 -16.02 -1.55 16.35
CA VAL A 391 -14.94 -2.24 15.61
C VAL A 391 -13.56 -1.78 16.09
N ARG A 392 -13.37 -0.50 16.42
CA ARG A 392 -12.12 -0.01 17.04
C ARG A 392 -11.86 -0.60 18.41
N LEU A 393 -12.90 -0.81 19.23
CA LEU A 393 -12.76 -1.53 20.50
C LEU A 393 -12.30 -2.98 20.27
N LEU A 394 -12.79 -3.64 19.21
CA LEU A 394 -12.28 -4.96 18.79
C LEU A 394 -10.82 -4.90 18.36
N ALA A 395 -10.43 -3.89 17.58
CA ALA A 395 -9.05 -3.69 17.16
C ALA A 395 -8.12 -3.54 18.38
N GLY A 396 -8.47 -2.63 19.29
CA GLY A 396 -7.77 -2.44 20.55
C GLY A 396 -7.63 -3.72 21.38
N ALA A 397 -8.73 -4.47 21.56
CA ALA A 397 -8.72 -5.73 22.31
C ALA A 397 -7.88 -6.82 21.65
N VAL A 398 -7.88 -6.91 20.31
CA VAL A 398 -7.01 -7.83 19.57
C VAL A 398 -5.53 -7.43 19.71
N GLY A 399 -5.25 -6.12 19.72
CA GLY A 399 -3.92 -5.55 19.93
C GLY A 399 -3.35 -5.78 21.34
N THR A 400 -4.17 -5.64 22.38
CA THR A 400 -3.75 -5.67 23.80
C THR A 400 -4.02 -7.00 24.51
N THR A 401 -3.95 -8.14 23.83
CA THR A 401 -4.15 -9.46 24.46
C THR A 401 -5.54 -9.73 25.05
N GLY A 402 -6.53 -8.88 24.76
CA GLY A 402 -7.87 -8.94 25.36
C GLY A 402 -8.04 -8.06 26.60
N ASP A 403 -7.05 -7.25 26.98
CA ASP A 403 -7.11 -6.38 28.16
C ASP A 403 -8.00 -5.14 27.92
N ALA A 404 -8.27 -4.77 26.66
CA ALA A 404 -9.16 -3.66 26.34
C ALA A 404 -10.65 -4.04 26.46
N PRO A 405 -11.50 -3.14 26.97
CA PRO A 405 -12.93 -3.38 27.10
C PRO A 405 -13.61 -3.51 25.73
N LEU A 406 -14.45 -4.54 25.57
CA LEU A 406 -15.16 -4.84 24.32
C LEU A 406 -16.48 -4.05 24.14
N GLY A 407 -16.83 -3.18 25.09
CA GLY A 407 -18.09 -2.41 25.09
C GLY A 407 -19.36 -3.25 25.30
N SER A 408 -20.51 -2.57 25.42
CA SER A 408 -21.82 -3.23 25.56
C SER A 408 -22.34 -3.77 24.22
N VAL A 409 -23.11 -4.86 24.27
CA VAL A 409 -23.79 -5.43 23.10
C VAL A 409 -24.87 -4.48 22.58
N GLU A 410 -25.54 -3.80 23.52
CA GLU A 410 -26.58 -2.84 23.24
C GLU A 410 -26.01 -1.47 22.88
N SER A 411 -26.53 -0.88 21.80
CA SER A 411 -26.24 0.50 21.39
C SER A 411 -27.51 1.33 21.48
N ALA A 412 -27.46 2.41 22.26
CA ALA A 412 -28.56 3.37 22.32
C ALA A 412 -28.83 4.02 20.94
N ALA A 413 -27.79 4.19 20.11
CA ALA A 413 -27.92 4.70 18.75
C ALA A 413 -28.72 3.76 17.85
N LEU A 414 -28.44 2.44 17.88
CA LEU A 414 -29.21 1.45 17.12
C LEU A 414 -30.69 1.45 17.53
N ARG A 415 -30.98 1.59 18.84
CA ARG A 415 -32.37 1.72 19.32
C ARG A 415 -33.05 3.00 18.84
N ARG A 416 -32.35 4.13 18.80
CA ARG A 416 -32.89 5.40 18.29
C ARG A 416 -33.18 5.31 16.80
N LEU A 417 -32.23 4.79 16.01
CA LEU A 417 -32.45 4.48 14.59
C LEU A 417 -33.64 3.55 14.39
N GLY A 418 -33.76 2.49 15.20
CA GLY A 418 -34.89 1.57 15.14
C GLY A 418 -36.24 2.26 15.36
N ARG A 419 -36.32 3.19 16.32
CA ARG A 419 -37.52 4.03 16.54
C ARG A 419 -37.76 4.99 15.37
N GLN A 420 -36.73 5.61 14.82
CA GLN A 420 -36.87 6.57 13.72
C GLN A 420 -37.32 5.89 12.43
N SER A 421 -36.72 4.74 12.10
CA SER A 421 -37.15 3.89 10.99
C SER A 421 -38.61 3.46 11.16
N GLU A 422 -39.02 3.09 12.37
CA GLU A 422 -40.40 2.71 12.66
C GLU A 422 -41.37 3.90 12.55
N TYR A 423 -40.94 5.09 12.95
CA TYR A 423 -41.70 6.32 12.81
C TYR A 423 -41.92 6.70 11.34
N ILE A 424 -40.87 6.67 10.51
CA ILE A 424 -40.94 6.89 9.06
C ILE A 424 -41.82 5.82 8.41
N ARG A 425 -41.69 4.55 8.83
CA ARG A 425 -42.53 3.45 8.35
C ARG A 425 -44.01 3.73 8.62
N ARG A 426 -44.38 4.12 9.84
CA ARG A 426 -45.79 4.42 10.20
C ARG A 426 -46.33 5.62 9.45
N ALA A 427 -45.54 6.67 9.27
CA ALA A 427 -45.93 7.84 8.48
C ALA A 427 -46.20 7.45 7.01
N SER A 428 -45.36 6.58 6.44
CA SER A 428 -45.61 6.06 5.09
C SER A 428 -46.89 5.23 5.00
N LEU A 429 -47.22 4.46 6.04
CA LEU A 429 -48.49 3.71 6.11
C LEU A 429 -49.72 4.62 6.20
N ALA A 430 -49.58 5.80 6.80
CA ALA A 430 -50.62 6.82 6.86
C ALA A 430 -50.77 7.62 5.55
N GLY A 431 -49.87 7.43 4.58
CA GLY A 431 -49.83 8.20 3.34
C GLY A 431 -49.05 9.52 3.44
N ASP A 432 -48.43 9.79 4.59
CA ASP A 432 -47.69 11.03 4.87
C ASP A 432 -46.20 10.98 4.45
N GLU A 433 -45.74 9.86 3.90
CA GLU A 433 -44.37 9.65 3.40
C GLU A 433 -44.36 8.74 2.18
N ASP A 434 -43.38 8.94 1.30
CA ASP A 434 -43.13 8.06 0.17
C ASP A 434 -42.75 6.64 0.63
N MET A 435 -43.51 5.64 0.19
CA MET A 435 -43.25 4.22 0.47
C MET A 435 -41.85 3.78 0.03
N VAL A 436 -41.31 4.35 -1.06
CA VAL A 436 -39.98 4.02 -1.55
C VAL A 436 -38.90 4.56 -0.61
N ALA A 437 -39.04 5.81 -0.15
CA ALA A 437 -38.11 6.42 0.81
C ALA A 437 -38.13 5.65 2.14
N ALA A 438 -39.33 5.33 2.65
CA ALA A 438 -39.48 4.54 3.88
C ALA A 438 -38.85 3.14 3.78
N ALA A 439 -38.94 2.50 2.61
CA ALA A 439 -38.32 1.19 2.38
C ALA A 439 -36.80 1.25 2.28
N LEU A 440 -36.24 2.31 1.68
CA LEU A 440 -34.79 2.55 1.68
C LEU A 440 -34.28 2.72 3.11
N ILE A 441 -34.96 3.49 3.96
CA ILE A 441 -34.60 3.61 5.39
C ILE A 441 -34.72 2.27 6.12
N ALA A 442 -35.76 1.47 5.82
CA ALA A 442 -35.88 0.12 6.38
C ALA A 442 -34.74 -0.80 5.95
N GLN A 443 -34.30 -0.72 4.69
CA GLN A 443 -33.17 -1.50 4.17
C GLN A 443 -31.83 -1.04 4.78
N ILE A 444 -31.63 0.27 4.94
CA ILE A 444 -30.49 0.86 5.66
C ILE A 444 -30.43 0.30 7.08
N ARG A 445 -31.56 0.31 7.80
CA ARG A 445 -31.67 -0.27 9.15
C ARG A 445 -31.30 -1.76 9.14
N ARG A 446 -31.85 -2.56 8.24
CA ARG A 446 -31.52 -4.00 8.13
C ARG A 446 -30.02 -4.22 7.88
N SER A 447 -29.41 -3.41 7.02
CA SER A 447 -27.97 -3.47 6.75
C SER A 447 -27.15 -3.15 8.00
N ILE A 448 -27.54 -2.12 8.74
CA ILE A 448 -26.94 -1.74 10.03
C ILE A 448 -27.10 -2.86 11.07
N ASP A 449 -28.26 -3.52 11.13
CA ASP A 449 -28.50 -4.66 12.03
C ASP A 449 -27.62 -5.88 11.67
N ARG A 450 -27.41 -6.16 10.37
CA ARG A 450 -26.48 -7.20 9.89
C ARG A 450 -25.02 -6.90 10.26
N ILE A 451 -24.60 -5.64 10.13
CA ILE A 451 -23.27 -5.20 10.58
C ILE A 451 -23.14 -5.40 12.09
N ALA A 452 -24.13 -4.96 12.87
CA ALA A 452 -24.14 -5.13 14.32
C ALA A 452 -24.05 -6.61 14.74
N GLY A 453 -24.78 -7.50 14.06
CA GLY A 453 -24.70 -8.95 14.27
C GLY A 453 -23.32 -9.55 13.95
N SER A 454 -22.69 -9.10 12.86
CA SER A 454 -21.33 -9.51 12.50
C SER A 454 -20.28 -9.02 13.50
N ILE A 455 -20.43 -7.79 14.01
CA ILE A 455 -19.60 -7.21 15.08
C ILE A 455 -19.76 -8.01 16.37
N ASP A 456 -20.98 -8.41 16.75
CA ASP A 456 -21.16 -9.23 17.96
C ASP A 456 -20.58 -10.65 17.80
N SER A 457 -20.65 -11.23 16.59
CA SER A 457 -19.95 -12.47 16.28
C SER A 457 -18.43 -12.33 16.45
N ALA A 458 -17.83 -11.27 15.88
CA ALA A 458 -16.41 -10.94 16.07
C ALA A 458 -16.06 -10.73 17.55
N ARG A 459 -16.91 -10.02 18.30
CA ARG A 459 -16.74 -9.78 19.74
C ARG A 459 -16.71 -11.07 20.54
N ARG A 460 -17.62 -12.03 20.28
CA ARG A 460 -17.62 -13.34 20.95
C ARG A 460 -16.35 -14.12 20.66
N ILE A 461 -15.83 -14.05 19.43
CA ILE A 461 -14.57 -14.70 19.05
C ILE A 461 -13.41 -14.11 19.85
N VAL A 462 -13.28 -12.78 19.90
CA VAL A 462 -12.23 -12.08 20.65
C VAL A 462 -12.34 -12.33 22.15
N ALA A 463 -13.54 -12.22 22.72
CA ALA A 463 -13.81 -12.47 24.15
C ALA A 463 -13.44 -13.90 24.59
N SER A 464 -13.63 -14.88 23.72
CA SER A 464 -13.28 -16.29 24.00
C SER A 464 -11.77 -16.59 23.93
N GLY A 465 -10.94 -15.57 23.66
CA GLY A 465 -9.51 -15.69 23.44
C GLY A 465 -9.17 -16.31 22.07
N VAL A 466 -8.32 -15.62 21.32
CA VAL A 466 -7.76 -16.11 20.04
C VAL A 466 -6.62 -17.09 20.33
N ARG A 467 -6.95 -18.35 20.61
CA ARG A 467 -5.97 -19.44 20.72
C ARG A 467 -5.55 -19.91 19.33
N ILE A 468 -4.25 -19.96 19.07
CA ILE A 468 -3.67 -20.44 17.79
C ILE A 468 -2.92 -21.73 18.08
N GLY A 469 -3.30 -22.79 17.36
CA GLY A 469 -2.65 -24.10 17.46
C GLY A 469 -1.18 -24.05 17.05
N PHE A 470 -0.36 -24.88 17.68
CA PHE A 470 1.05 -25.00 17.35
C PHE A 470 1.23 -25.88 16.11
N GLY A 471 1.94 -25.36 15.12
CA GLY A 471 2.50 -26.17 14.04
C GLY A 471 3.79 -25.55 13.51
N PRO A 472 4.72 -26.36 12.99
CA PRO A 472 5.83 -25.84 12.22
C PRO A 472 5.27 -25.02 11.05
N PRO A 473 5.85 -23.84 10.74
CA PRO A 473 5.40 -23.04 9.62
C PRO A 473 5.46 -23.88 8.35
N ARG A 474 4.38 -23.88 7.56
CA ARG A 474 4.44 -24.48 6.23
C ARG A 474 5.53 -23.73 5.43
N PRO A 475 6.34 -24.43 4.63
CA PRO A 475 6.90 -23.76 3.46
C PRO A 475 5.69 -23.19 2.71
N ILE A 476 5.62 -21.86 2.52
CA ILE A 476 4.62 -21.24 1.66
C ILE A 476 4.53 -22.12 0.44
N GLY A 477 3.33 -22.65 0.17
CA GLY A 477 3.04 -23.42 -1.01
C GLY A 477 3.56 -22.58 -2.17
N ALA A 478 4.69 -23.00 -2.72
CA ALA A 478 5.08 -22.54 -4.03
C ALA A 478 3.83 -22.76 -4.88
N HIS A 479 3.43 -21.74 -5.64
CA HIS A 479 2.67 -22.00 -6.86
C HIS A 479 3.21 -23.28 -7.51
N PRO A 480 2.36 -24.11 -8.13
CA PRO A 480 2.67 -25.49 -8.55
C PRO A 480 3.89 -25.64 -9.48
N MET A 481 4.54 -24.54 -9.85
CA MET A 481 5.78 -24.51 -10.60
C MET A 481 7.00 -24.34 -9.69
N SER A 482 7.92 -25.30 -9.79
CA SER A 482 9.25 -25.20 -9.21
C SER A 482 9.94 -23.88 -9.64
N ALA A 483 10.86 -23.35 -8.84
CA ALA A 483 11.60 -22.13 -9.20
C ALA A 483 12.31 -22.28 -10.56
N TRP A 484 12.67 -23.51 -10.91
CA TRP A 484 13.27 -23.89 -12.19
C TRP A 484 12.28 -23.87 -13.36
N GLU A 485 11.03 -24.29 -13.15
CA GLU A 485 9.97 -24.16 -14.16
C GLU A 485 9.58 -22.71 -14.41
N ARG A 486 9.58 -21.86 -13.36
CA ARG A 486 9.39 -20.41 -13.51
C ARG A 486 10.51 -19.79 -14.34
N LEU A 487 11.76 -20.12 -14.04
CA LEU A 487 12.91 -19.66 -14.81
C LEU A 487 12.84 -20.17 -16.25
N GLY A 488 12.55 -21.45 -16.47
CA GLY A 488 12.40 -22.06 -17.79
C GLY A 488 11.27 -21.42 -18.61
N THR A 489 10.13 -21.13 -17.98
CA THR A 489 9.01 -20.45 -18.63
C THR A 489 9.34 -18.99 -18.92
N ALA A 490 10.01 -18.28 -18.01
CA ALA A 490 10.47 -16.90 -18.20
C ALA A 490 11.47 -16.77 -19.35
N VAL A 491 12.41 -17.71 -19.46
CA VAL A 491 13.37 -17.80 -20.57
C VAL A 491 12.64 -18.13 -21.88
N ARG A 492 11.75 -19.14 -21.88
CA ARG A 492 11.00 -19.58 -23.07
C ARG A 492 10.07 -18.49 -23.63
N THR A 493 9.47 -17.69 -22.75
CA THR A 493 8.50 -16.64 -23.13
C THR A 493 9.13 -15.24 -23.26
N ARG A 494 10.45 -15.09 -23.07
CA ARG A 494 11.15 -13.79 -23.03
C ARG A 494 10.42 -12.78 -22.14
N SER A 495 10.05 -13.21 -20.93
CA SER A 495 9.24 -12.44 -19.99
C SER A 495 9.92 -11.11 -19.58
N PRO A 496 9.19 -10.15 -18.99
CA PRO A 496 9.78 -8.89 -18.51
C PRO A 496 10.88 -9.12 -17.48
N GLU A 497 10.71 -10.14 -16.64
CA GLU A 497 11.72 -10.57 -15.68
C GLU A 497 13.00 -11.04 -16.38
N PHE A 498 12.87 -11.87 -17.43
CA PHE A 498 14.03 -12.32 -18.22
C PHE A 498 14.79 -11.14 -18.86
N ARG A 499 14.07 -10.15 -19.40
CA ARG A 499 14.69 -8.94 -19.97
C ARG A 499 15.42 -8.13 -18.91
N GLN A 500 14.82 -7.98 -17.72
CA GLN A 500 15.44 -7.26 -16.60
C GLN A 500 16.70 -7.98 -16.10
N VAL A 501 16.64 -9.29 -15.90
CA VAL A 501 17.79 -10.12 -15.50
C VAL A 501 18.91 -9.96 -16.52
N THR A 502 18.61 -10.12 -17.81
CA THR A 502 19.59 -9.97 -18.91
C THR A 502 20.19 -8.56 -18.95
N ARG A 503 19.37 -7.52 -18.79
CA ARG A 503 19.83 -6.12 -18.73
C ARG A 503 20.82 -5.90 -17.59
N VAL A 504 20.51 -6.40 -16.39
CA VAL A 504 21.40 -6.31 -15.23
C VAL A 504 22.70 -7.07 -15.49
N THR A 505 22.63 -8.30 -16.02
CA THR A 505 23.82 -9.10 -16.36
C THR A 505 24.73 -8.38 -17.35
N LEU A 506 24.19 -7.85 -18.44
CA LEU A 506 24.96 -7.14 -19.45
C LEU A 506 25.59 -5.85 -18.88
N ALA A 507 24.82 -5.07 -18.14
CA ALA A 507 25.31 -3.82 -17.54
C ALA A 507 26.43 -4.08 -16.51
N VAL A 508 26.27 -5.09 -15.66
CA VAL A 508 27.27 -5.50 -14.67
C VAL A 508 28.51 -6.07 -15.35
N THR A 509 28.35 -6.93 -16.37
CA THR A 509 29.48 -7.47 -17.14
C THR A 509 30.28 -6.34 -17.79
N PHE A 510 29.59 -5.38 -18.40
CA PHE A 510 30.23 -4.22 -19.03
C PHE A 510 30.99 -3.36 -18.01
N ALA A 511 30.38 -3.08 -16.85
CA ALA A 511 31.03 -2.34 -15.78
C ALA A 511 32.29 -3.06 -15.25
N MET A 512 32.21 -4.37 -15.04
CA MET A 512 33.35 -5.18 -14.59
C MET A 512 34.44 -5.27 -15.65
N ALA A 513 34.08 -5.42 -16.93
CA ALA A 513 35.04 -5.47 -18.03
C ALA A 513 35.80 -4.13 -18.18
N ILE A 514 35.11 -3.00 -18.06
CA ILE A 514 35.75 -1.67 -18.03
C ILE A 514 36.69 -1.57 -16.82
N SER A 515 36.22 -1.95 -15.64
CA SER A 515 37.01 -1.91 -14.41
C SER A 515 38.28 -2.76 -14.51
N ALA A 516 38.17 -3.96 -15.09
CA ALA A 516 39.28 -4.88 -15.25
C ALA A 516 40.26 -4.43 -16.36
N GLY A 517 39.75 -3.99 -17.51
CA GLY A 517 40.57 -3.57 -18.64
C GLY A 517 41.36 -2.28 -18.38
N LEU A 518 40.72 -1.29 -17.75
CA LEU A 518 41.36 -0.02 -17.40
C LEU A 518 42.12 -0.06 -16.07
N HIS A 519 42.13 -1.20 -15.38
CA HIS A 519 42.76 -1.36 -14.06
C HIS A 519 42.35 -0.25 -13.08
N LEU A 520 41.06 0.08 -13.05
CA LEU A 520 40.54 1.19 -12.27
C LEU A 520 40.79 0.95 -10.77
N PRO A 521 41.43 1.88 -10.04
CA PRO A 521 41.50 1.81 -8.60
C PRO A 521 40.07 1.80 -8.05
N HIS A 522 39.81 0.91 -7.10
CA HIS A 522 38.49 0.73 -6.47
C HIS A 522 37.31 0.47 -7.44
N GLY A 523 37.57 -0.02 -8.66
CA GLY A 523 36.54 -0.17 -9.71
C GLY A 523 35.37 -1.13 -9.38
N HIS A 524 35.44 -1.86 -8.26
CA HIS A 524 34.29 -2.53 -7.68
C HIS A 524 33.12 -1.58 -7.36
N TRP A 525 33.37 -0.33 -6.97
CA TRP A 525 32.30 0.64 -6.71
C TRP A 525 31.48 0.98 -7.96
N LEU A 526 32.11 0.98 -9.14
CA LEU A 526 31.43 1.12 -10.43
C LEU A 526 30.42 -0.03 -10.59
N THR A 527 30.87 -1.26 -10.34
CA THR A 527 30.08 -2.48 -10.48
C THR A 527 28.91 -2.53 -9.49
N ILE A 528 29.18 -2.26 -8.20
CA ILE A 528 28.12 -2.22 -7.18
C ILE A 528 27.11 -1.13 -7.53
N THR A 529 27.55 0.01 -8.08
CA THR A 529 26.69 1.10 -8.53
C THR A 529 25.73 0.66 -9.61
N VAL A 530 26.26 0.08 -10.69
CA VAL A 530 25.42 -0.45 -11.77
C VAL A 530 24.45 -1.51 -11.24
N MET A 531 24.93 -2.44 -10.40
CA MET A 531 24.11 -3.52 -9.84
C MET A 531 22.89 -3.03 -9.06
N LEU A 532 23.02 -2.05 -8.14
CA LEU A 532 21.86 -1.63 -7.32
C LEU A 532 21.01 -0.51 -7.97
N SER A 533 21.56 0.20 -8.97
CA SER A 533 20.90 1.32 -9.63
C SER A 533 20.02 0.90 -10.81
N VAL A 534 20.38 -0.15 -11.55
CA VAL A 534 19.56 -0.63 -12.69
C VAL A 534 18.24 -1.21 -12.17
N ARG A 535 17.11 -0.59 -12.57
CA ARG A 535 15.75 -1.01 -12.20
C ARG A 535 14.93 -1.37 -13.44
N GLY A 536 13.73 -1.91 -13.23
CA GLY A 536 12.84 -2.37 -14.29
C GLY A 536 12.35 -1.23 -15.18
N THR A 537 12.13 -0.05 -14.57
CA THR A 537 11.67 1.16 -15.25
C THR A 537 12.73 2.27 -15.22
N TYR A 538 12.60 3.21 -16.17
CA TYR A 538 13.50 4.37 -16.26
C TYR A 538 13.37 5.29 -15.04
N GLY A 539 12.13 5.60 -14.63
CA GLY A 539 11.87 6.44 -13.45
C GLY A 539 12.47 5.88 -12.18
N GLU A 540 12.29 4.58 -11.91
CA GLU A 540 12.91 3.92 -10.76
C GLU A 540 14.44 3.96 -10.79
N THR A 541 15.03 3.79 -11.98
CA THR A 541 16.49 3.85 -12.16
C THR A 541 17.03 5.25 -11.84
N ILE A 542 16.35 6.30 -12.31
CA ILE A 542 16.70 7.70 -12.01
C ILE A 542 16.58 8.00 -10.51
N THR A 543 15.47 7.63 -9.89
CA THR A 543 15.25 7.84 -8.46
C THR A 543 16.33 7.15 -7.63
N LYS A 544 16.67 5.89 -7.97
CA LYS A 544 17.74 5.16 -7.30
C LYS A 544 19.12 5.76 -7.55
N LEU A 545 19.36 6.28 -8.76
CA LEU A 545 20.60 6.96 -9.08
C LEU A 545 20.80 8.21 -8.21
N PHE A 546 19.79 9.08 -8.09
CA PHE A 546 19.88 10.27 -7.26
C PHE A 546 20.09 9.93 -5.79
N GLN A 547 19.33 8.97 -5.25
CA GLN A 547 19.51 8.47 -3.89
C GLN A 547 20.93 7.97 -3.66
N ARG A 548 21.53 7.32 -4.67
CA ARG A 548 22.85 6.74 -4.56
C ARG A 548 23.99 7.74 -4.72
N VAL A 549 23.91 8.65 -5.69
CA VAL A 549 24.91 9.72 -5.87
C VAL A 549 24.88 10.66 -4.68
N GLY A 550 23.69 11.10 -4.26
CA GLY A 550 23.52 11.96 -3.08
C GLY A 550 24.00 11.28 -1.80
N GLY A 551 23.56 10.03 -1.55
CA GLY A 551 24.00 9.26 -0.39
C GLY A 551 25.51 8.99 -0.36
N THR A 552 26.12 8.68 -1.50
CA THR A 552 27.57 8.41 -1.57
C THR A 552 28.39 9.67 -1.39
N ALA A 553 27.98 10.80 -1.97
CA ALA A 553 28.68 12.08 -1.80
C ALA A 553 28.63 12.55 -0.33
N ALA A 554 27.44 12.56 0.27
CA ALA A 554 27.28 12.91 1.67
C ALA A 554 28.03 11.93 2.58
N GLY A 555 27.91 10.63 2.30
CA GLY A 555 28.53 9.61 3.10
C GLY A 555 30.05 9.60 3.03
N SER A 556 30.64 9.79 1.85
CA SER A 556 32.09 9.90 1.68
C SER A 556 32.66 11.15 2.36
N ALA A 557 31.95 12.28 2.36
CA ALA A 557 32.36 13.48 3.10
C ALA A 557 32.38 13.23 4.62
N ILE A 558 31.31 12.60 5.14
CA ILE A 558 31.19 12.26 6.57
C ILE A 558 32.27 11.25 6.98
N ALA A 559 32.46 10.18 6.20
CA ALA A 559 33.46 9.16 6.48
C ALA A 559 34.88 9.76 6.55
N ALA A 560 35.19 10.68 5.63
CA ALA A 560 36.51 11.30 5.59
C ALA A 560 36.76 12.25 6.78
N ILE A 561 35.74 13.04 7.19
CA ILE A 561 35.81 13.83 8.43
C ILE A 561 36.01 12.94 9.66
N LEU A 562 35.27 11.83 9.73
CA LEU A 562 35.36 10.90 10.86
C LEU A 562 36.69 10.16 10.92
N LEU A 563 37.25 9.76 9.77
CA LEU A 563 38.59 9.14 9.69
C LEU A 563 39.68 10.13 10.14
N ALA A 564 39.55 11.42 9.86
CA ALA A 564 40.48 12.43 10.38
C ALA A 564 40.36 12.65 11.91
N LEU A 565 39.19 12.38 12.49
CA LEU A 565 38.91 12.59 13.91
C LEU A 565 39.03 11.33 14.78
N ALA A 566 39.14 10.14 14.17
CA ALA A 566 39.15 8.84 14.86
C ALA A 566 40.56 8.22 14.87
N PRO A 567 41.42 8.55 15.86
CA PRO A 567 42.81 8.08 15.88
C PRO A 567 42.98 6.60 16.26
N THR A 568 41.93 5.90 16.71
CA THR A 568 42.03 4.49 17.15
C THR A 568 40.93 3.60 16.56
N GLN A 569 41.26 2.32 16.35
CA GLN A 569 40.32 1.31 15.82
C GLN A 569 39.08 1.12 16.72
N VAL A 570 39.22 1.34 18.03
CA VAL A 570 38.10 1.31 18.97
C VAL A 570 37.12 2.45 18.68
N VAL A 571 37.62 3.67 18.42
CA VAL A 571 36.76 4.80 18.03
C VAL A 571 36.08 4.52 16.70
N ALA A 572 36.78 3.92 15.73
CA ALA A 572 36.18 3.50 14.47
C ALA A 572 35.04 2.48 14.68
N ALA A 573 35.21 1.48 15.56
CA ALA A 573 34.17 0.51 15.89
C ALA A 573 32.94 1.16 16.57
N LEU A 574 33.14 2.15 17.44
CA LEU A 574 32.06 2.91 18.08
C LEU A 574 31.31 3.81 17.09
N VAL A 575 32.02 4.44 16.16
CA VAL A 575 31.40 5.21 15.09
C VAL A 575 30.59 4.30 14.17
N LEU A 576 31.13 3.14 13.80
CA LEU A 576 30.41 2.11 13.05
C LEU A 576 29.15 1.63 13.80
N PHE A 577 29.21 1.48 15.12
CA PHE A 577 28.03 1.18 15.93
C PHE A 577 26.96 2.27 15.82
N ALA A 578 27.32 3.55 15.97
CA ALA A 578 26.39 4.67 15.88
C ALA A 578 25.75 4.78 14.49
N PHE A 579 26.55 4.67 13.43
CA PHE A 579 26.07 4.71 12.05
C PHE A 579 25.21 3.48 11.71
N GLY A 580 25.56 2.31 12.23
CA GLY A 580 24.75 1.09 12.12
C GLY A 580 23.40 1.28 12.81
N LEU A 581 23.41 1.81 14.04
CA LEU A 581 22.20 2.02 14.83
C LEU A 581 21.25 3.00 14.12
N LEU A 582 21.75 4.17 13.71
CA LEU A 582 20.94 5.17 13.01
C LEU A 582 20.50 4.67 11.62
N GLY A 583 21.43 4.10 10.84
CA GLY A 583 21.16 3.63 9.49
C GLY A 583 20.12 2.53 9.42
N PHE A 584 20.29 1.45 10.19
CA PHE A 584 19.34 0.33 10.18
C PHE A 584 18.01 0.68 10.87
N THR A 585 17.99 1.59 11.87
CA THR A 585 16.74 2.06 12.50
C THR A 585 15.89 2.91 11.55
N LEU A 586 16.53 3.81 10.80
CA LEU A 586 15.85 4.78 9.93
C LEU A 586 15.63 4.26 8.50
N ARG A 587 16.26 3.14 8.13
CA ARG A 587 16.09 2.51 6.81
C ARG A 587 14.63 2.29 6.41
N PRO A 588 13.73 1.80 7.29
CA PRO A 588 12.32 1.63 6.94
C PRO A 588 11.53 2.93 6.90
N VAL A 589 12.09 4.05 7.38
CA VAL A 589 11.40 5.36 7.42
C VAL A 589 11.62 6.11 6.11
N ASN A 590 12.89 6.21 5.69
CA ASN A 590 13.26 6.83 4.43
C ASN A 590 14.63 6.29 3.98
N PHE A 591 14.71 5.82 2.74
CA PHE A 591 15.94 5.29 2.16
C PHE A 591 17.07 6.33 2.09
N THR A 592 16.75 7.62 2.11
CA THR A 592 17.72 8.72 2.21
C THR A 592 18.58 8.60 3.46
N TYR A 593 17.96 8.32 4.62
CA TYR A 593 18.72 8.14 5.87
C TYR A 593 19.64 6.91 5.77
N TRP A 594 19.18 5.85 5.11
CA TRP A 594 20.05 4.72 4.80
C TRP A 594 21.22 5.11 3.88
N GLY A 595 21.00 5.97 2.88
CA GLY A 595 22.06 6.53 2.06
C GLY A 595 23.08 7.32 2.89
N LEU A 596 22.60 8.15 3.83
CA LEU A 596 23.42 9.01 4.69
C LEU A 596 24.26 8.22 5.70
N PHE A 597 23.70 7.22 6.37
CA PHE A 597 24.39 6.46 7.43
C PHE A 597 24.93 5.10 6.97
N GLY A 598 24.24 4.43 6.05
CA GLY A 598 24.62 3.11 5.55
C GLY A 598 25.80 3.14 4.58
N THR A 599 25.98 4.21 3.79
CA THR A 599 27.11 4.29 2.86
C THR A 599 28.46 4.59 3.53
N PRO A 600 28.57 5.45 4.57
CA PRO A 600 29.77 5.55 5.42
C PRO A 600 30.04 4.26 6.19
N LEU A 601 28.99 3.63 6.74
CA LEU A 601 29.11 2.37 7.47
C LEU A 601 29.82 1.30 6.63
N ALA A 602 29.38 1.13 5.38
CA ALA A 602 30.00 0.19 4.45
C ALA A 602 31.45 0.54 4.09
N MET A 603 31.77 1.85 3.97
CA MET A 603 33.14 2.30 3.71
C MET A 603 34.06 2.02 4.89
N MET A 604 33.71 2.55 6.05
CA MET A 604 34.51 2.41 7.26
C MET A 604 34.70 0.94 7.65
N LEU A 605 33.75 0.06 7.32
CA LEU A 605 33.89 -1.38 7.52
C LEU A 605 34.92 -2.03 6.57
N MET A 606 35.02 -1.55 5.33
CA MET A 606 36.05 -1.99 4.37
C MET A 606 37.42 -1.40 4.73
N ASP A 607 37.45 -0.13 5.13
CA ASP A 607 38.67 0.61 5.47
C ASP A 607 39.24 0.18 6.84
N PHE A 608 38.45 -0.50 7.68
CA PHE A 608 38.89 -1.03 8.98
C PHE A 608 40.13 -1.95 8.87
N SER A 609 40.29 -2.66 7.75
CA SER A 609 41.45 -3.54 7.50
C SER A 609 42.54 -2.91 6.62
N THR A 610 42.24 -1.85 5.87
CA THR A 610 43.16 -1.19 4.94
C THR A 610 42.93 0.31 4.98
N PRO A 611 43.84 1.11 5.57
CA PRO A 611 43.70 2.56 5.63
C PRO A 611 43.55 3.17 4.24
N SER A 612 42.50 3.96 4.04
CA SER A 612 42.20 4.63 2.76
C SER A 612 42.50 6.12 2.85
N ASP A 613 43.12 6.67 1.80
CA ASP A 613 43.37 8.11 1.68
C ASP A 613 42.13 8.89 1.22
N TRP A 614 42.15 10.21 1.43
CA TRP A 614 41.11 11.14 0.96
C TRP A 614 40.84 11.05 -0.57
N THR A 615 41.82 10.61 -1.35
CA THR A 615 41.70 10.35 -2.78
C THR A 615 40.67 9.24 -3.09
N ALA A 616 40.57 8.22 -2.24
CA ALA A 616 39.61 7.13 -2.40
C ALA A 616 38.16 7.61 -2.29
N ALA A 617 37.90 8.64 -1.47
CA ALA A 617 36.58 9.27 -1.37
C ALA A 617 36.18 9.96 -2.69
N GLY A 618 37.11 10.69 -3.32
CA GLY A 618 36.88 11.34 -4.62
C GLY A 618 36.66 10.34 -5.76
N GLU A 619 37.50 9.30 -5.82
CA GLU A 619 37.37 8.21 -6.80
C GLU A 619 36.00 7.52 -6.70
N ARG A 620 35.49 7.31 -5.48
CA ARG A 620 34.18 6.68 -5.27
C ARG A 620 33.04 7.52 -5.83
N ILE A 621 33.07 8.84 -5.64
CA ILE A 621 32.05 9.75 -6.20
C ILE A 621 32.10 9.67 -7.73
N ALA A 622 33.30 9.71 -8.33
CA ALA A 622 33.48 9.61 -9.77
C ALA A 622 32.98 8.25 -10.33
N LEU A 623 33.35 7.14 -9.69
CA LEU A 623 32.91 5.79 -10.08
C LEU A 623 31.40 5.59 -9.90
N THR A 624 30.79 6.26 -8.91
CA THR A 624 29.33 6.21 -8.71
C THR A 624 28.60 6.99 -9.80
N ILE A 625 29.12 8.15 -10.21
CA ILE A 625 28.58 8.91 -11.35
C ILE A 625 28.72 8.10 -12.64
N ALA A 626 29.91 7.52 -12.89
CA ALA A 626 30.15 6.69 -14.06
C ALA A 626 29.24 5.44 -14.10
N GLY A 627 29.06 4.77 -12.96
CA GLY A 627 28.17 3.62 -12.84
C GLY A 627 26.70 4.02 -13.04
N GLY A 628 26.34 5.22 -12.58
CA GLY A 628 25.06 5.83 -12.87
C GLY A 628 24.82 6.07 -14.36
N ALA A 629 25.82 6.59 -15.08
CA ALA A 629 25.75 6.77 -16.52
C ALA A 629 25.56 5.43 -17.24
N ILE A 630 26.31 4.39 -16.86
CA ILE A 630 26.13 3.03 -17.40
C ILE A 630 24.71 2.51 -17.13
N ALA A 631 24.19 2.69 -15.91
CA ALA A 631 22.83 2.26 -15.56
C ALA A 631 21.76 2.98 -16.39
N LEU A 632 21.92 4.29 -16.63
CA LEU A 632 21.01 5.06 -17.49
C LEU A 632 21.08 4.64 -18.95
N ILE A 633 22.29 4.39 -19.47
CA ILE A 633 22.48 3.88 -20.84
C ILE A 633 21.84 2.49 -20.97
N ALA A 634 22.07 1.60 -20.01
CA ALA A 634 21.46 0.28 -19.98
C ALA A 634 19.92 0.36 -19.94
N ALA A 635 19.36 1.24 -19.10
CA ALA A 635 17.92 1.47 -19.03
C ALA A 635 17.33 2.06 -20.33
N ARG A 636 18.15 2.78 -21.12
CA ARG A 636 17.73 3.41 -22.37
C ARG A 636 17.86 2.50 -23.60
N VAL A 637 18.93 1.71 -23.68
CA VAL A 637 19.30 0.95 -24.89
C VAL A 637 18.83 -0.49 -24.83
N LEU A 638 18.89 -1.15 -23.67
CA LEU A 638 18.61 -2.58 -23.54
C LEU A 638 17.10 -2.83 -23.37
N TRP A 639 16.42 -3.12 -24.48
CA TRP A 639 15.00 -3.45 -24.58
C TRP A 639 14.08 -2.42 -23.89
N PRO A 640 13.85 -1.24 -24.49
CA PRO A 640 12.80 -0.34 -24.03
C PRO A 640 11.46 -1.10 -24.10
N THR A 641 10.87 -1.39 -22.94
CA THR A 641 9.60 -2.09 -22.86
C THR A 641 8.49 -1.17 -23.31
N ARG A 642 7.83 -1.49 -24.42
CA ARG A 642 6.51 -0.94 -24.74
C ARG A 642 5.50 -1.70 -23.91
N TYR A 643 5.31 -1.31 -22.65
CA TYR A 643 4.33 -1.97 -21.78
C TYR A 643 2.91 -1.85 -22.35
N ALA A 644 2.68 -0.82 -23.15
CA ALA A 644 1.48 -0.62 -23.96
C ALA A 644 1.08 -1.87 -24.78
N ASP A 645 2.02 -2.69 -25.26
CA ASP A 645 1.71 -3.86 -26.09
C ASP A 645 0.91 -4.95 -25.34
N ARG A 646 0.96 -4.97 -24.00
CA ARG A 646 0.22 -5.94 -23.16
C ARG A 646 -1.09 -5.38 -22.61
N LEU A 647 -1.28 -4.08 -22.75
CA LEU A 647 -2.42 -3.38 -22.17
C LEU A 647 -3.76 -3.88 -22.73
N PRO A 648 -3.91 -4.17 -24.04
CA PRO A 648 -5.16 -4.72 -24.56
C PRO A 648 -5.57 -6.02 -23.87
N ALA A 649 -4.64 -6.97 -23.70
CA ALA A 649 -4.94 -8.24 -23.05
C ALA A 649 -5.32 -8.08 -21.56
N GLN A 650 -4.72 -7.13 -20.84
CA GLN A 650 -5.09 -6.87 -19.44
C GLN A 650 -6.45 -6.15 -19.32
N LEU A 651 -6.79 -5.30 -20.29
CA LEU A 651 -8.09 -4.63 -20.33
C LEU A 651 -9.20 -5.60 -20.79
N ASP A 652 -8.90 -6.52 -21.70
CA ASP A 652 -9.77 -7.63 -22.11
C ASP A 652 -10.09 -8.54 -20.91
N GLU A 653 -9.06 -8.96 -20.16
CA GLU A 653 -9.23 -9.74 -18.92
C GLU A 653 -10.04 -8.96 -17.87
N LEU A 654 -9.84 -7.64 -17.76
CA LEU A 654 -10.63 -6.81 -16.86
C LEU A 654 -12.12 -6.81 -17.23
N LEU A 655 -12.45 -6.61 -18.51
CA LEU A 655 -13.82 -6.53 -18.99
C LEU A 655 -14.53 -7.89 -18.90
N SER A 656 -13.90 -8.96 -19.39
CA SER A 656 -14.45 -10.32 -19.39
C SER A 656 -14.71 -10.86 -17.98
N VAL A 657 -13.79 -10.65 -17.03
CA VAL A 657 -14.01 -11.06 -15.63
C VAL A 657 -15.15 -10.27 -14.97
N HIS A 658 -15.34 -8.99 -15.34
CA HIS A 658 -16.49 -8.23 -14.86
C HIS A 658 -17.80 -8.68 -15.51
N ALA A 659 -17.79 -9.06 -16.78
CA ALA A 659 -18.94 -9.68 -17.45
C ALA A 659 -19.35 -10.99 -16.76
N ASP A 660 -18.39 -11.85 -16.42
CA ASP A 660 -18.64 -13.08 -15.66
C ASP A 660 -19.18 -12.82 -14.25
N LEU A 661 -18.72 -11.77 -13.58
CA LEU A 661 -19.27 -11.35 -12.30
C LEU A 661 -20.71 -10.87 -12.43
N VAL A 662 -21.05 -10.15 -13.50
CA VAL A 662 -22.42 -9.73 -13.80
C VAL A 662 -23.32 -10.95 -14.01
N ARG A 663 -22.92 -11.91 -14.87
CA ARG A 663 -23.66 -13.17 -15.09
C ARG A 663 -23.85 -13.98 -13.82
N THR A 664 -22.81 -14.07 -12.98
CA THR A 664 -22.93 -14.74 -11.69
C THR A 664 -23.90 -14.01 -10.76
N THR A 665 -24.05 -12.69 -10.90
CA THR A 665 -25.05 -11.90 -10.19
C THR A 665 -26.45 -12.17 -10.74
N THR A 666 -26.62 -12.30 -12.07
CA THR A 666 -27.87 -12.73 -12.71
C THR A 666 -28.36 -14.06 -12.11
N ALA A 667 -27.49 -15.07 -12.06
CA ALA A 667 -27.81 -16.37 -11.47
C ALA A 667 -28.22 -16.29 -9.97
N VAL A 668 -27.69 -15.32 -9.21
CA VAL A 668 -28.12 -15.06 -7.83
C VAL A 668 -29.48 -14.37 -7.77
N VAL A 669 -29.77 -13.46 -8.71
CA VAL A 669 -31.07 -12.77 -8.81
C VAL A 669 -32.17 -13.74 -9.22
N GLU A 670 -31.89 -14.69 -10.12
CA GLU A 670 -32.83 -15.72 -10.57
C GLU A 670 -33.02 -16.87 -9.56
N GLY A 671 -32.19 -16.91 -8.51
CA GLY A 671 -32.26 -17.92 -7.46
C GLY A 671 -31.54 -19.24 -7.78
N GLU A 672 -30.81 -19.31 -8.90
CA GLU A 672 -29.96 -20.46 -9.23
C GLU A 672 -28.77 -20.61 -8.28
N LEU A 673 -28.25 -19.47 -7.78
CA LEU A 673 -27.16 -19.41 -6.81
C LEU A 673 -27.62 -18.73 -5.51
N GLU A 674 -27.36 -19.37 -4.38
CA GLU A 674 -27.71 -18.80 -3.06
C GLU A 674 -26.90 -17.52 -2.74
N ARG A 675 -25.69 -17.40 -3.30
CA ARG A 675 -24.79 -16.26 -3.09
C ARG A 675 -23.73 -16.16 -4.17
N LEU A 676 -23.24 -14.94 -4.36
CA LEU A 676 -22.04 -14.68 -5.14
C LEU A 676 -20.85 -15.48 -4.58
N PRO A 677 -20.20 -16.33 -5.40
CA PRO A 677 -18.98 -17.02 -5.04
C PRO A 677 -17.87 -16.04 -4.70
N HIS A 678 -17.18 -16.27 -3.58
CA HIS A 678 -16.09 -15.38 -3.15
C HIS A 678 -14.93 -15.35 -4.15
N SER A 679 -14.72 -16.44 -4.90
CA SER A 679 -13.71 -16.53 -5.95
C SER A 679 -13.92 -15.51 -7.07
N GLN A 680 -15.17 -15.27 -7.49
CA GLN A 680 -15.47 -14.31 -8.57
C GLN A 680 -15.22 -12.87 -8.14
N ILE A 681 -15.55 -12.54 -6.88
CA ILE A 681 -15.25 -11.22 -6.31
C ILE A 681 -13.73 -10.97 -6.27
N ILE A 682 -12.95 -12.00 -5.91
CA ILE A 682 -11.48 -11.94 -5.89
C ILE A 682 -10.92 -11.83 -7.31
N ALA A 683 -11.44 -12.58 -8.28
CA ALA A 683 -10.99 -12.51 -9.66
C ALA A 683 -11.15 -11.09 -10.24
N ALA A 684 -12.32 -10.47 -10.04
CA ALA A 684 -12.57 -9.09 -10.46
C ALA A 684 -11.61 -8.09 -9.79
N GLU A 685 -11.25 -8.32 -8.52
CA GLU A 685 -10.25 -7.52 -7.81
C GLU A 685 -8.85 -7.66 -8.42
N GLN A 686 -8.44 -8.90 -8.71
CA GLN A 686 -7.12 -9.19 -9.26
C GLN A 686 -6.95 -8.60 -10.66
N ALA A 687 -7.99 -8.66 -11.49
CA ALA A 687 -7.98 -8.04 -12.81
C ALA A 687 -7.84 -6.51 -12.72
N ALA A 688 -8.57 -5.85 -11.81
CA ALA A 688 -8.45 -4.42 -11.58
C ALA A 688 -7.05 -4.02 -11.05
N GLU A 689 -6.47 -4.81 -10.14
CA GLU A 689 -5.13 -4.57 -9.61
C GLU A 689 -4.04 -4.76 -10.69
N ALA A 690 -4.22 -5.72 -11.59
CA ALA A 690 -3.30 -5.92 -12.72
C ALA A 690 -3.23 -4.69 -13.65
N VAL A 691 -4.37 -4.02 -13.88
CA VAL A 691 -4.45 -2.76 -14.63
C VAL A 691 -3.91 -1.57 -13.82
N SER A 692 -4.15 -1.54 -12.50
CA SER A 692 -3.58 -0.53 -11.60
C SER A 692 -2.04 -0.57 -11.58
N GLU A 693 -1.46 -1.77 -11.55
CA GLU A 693 -0.01 -1.98 -11.63
C GLU A 693 0.54 -1.58 -13.01
N ALA A 694 -0.18 -1.90 -14.08
CA ALA A 694 0.15 -1.43 -15.43
C ALA A 694 0.21 0.10 -15.51
N ARG A 695 -0.80 0.79 -14.98
CA ARG A 695 -0.87 2.24 -14.87
C ARG A 695 0.31 2.81 -14.09
N LYS A 696 0.68 2.19 -12.95
CA LYS A 696 1.82 2.62 -12.12
C LYS A 696 3.14 2.55 -12.90
N ARG A 697 3.34 1.48 -13.67
CA ARG A 697 4.52 1.29 -14.51
C ARG A 697 4.61 2.30 -15.65
N LEU A 698 3.49 2.55 -16.35
CA LEU A 698 3.40 3.58 -17.39
C LEU A 698 3.69 4.98 -16.83
N GLY A 699 3.28 5.27 -15.59
CA GLY A 699 3.63 6.51 -14.89
C GLY A 699 5.13 6.69 -14.62
N ASN A 700 5.90 5.60 -14.56
CA ASN A 700 7.35 5.62 -14.35
C ASN A 700 8.15 5.61 -15.68
N GLU A 701 7.49 5.72 -16.82
CA GLU A 701 8.16 5.87 -18.12
C GLU A 701 8.78 7.27 -18.28
N ARG A 702 9.74 7.40 -19.21
CA ARG A 702 10.45 8.68 -19.44
C ARG A 702 9.51 9.81 -19.89
N VAL A 703 8.53 9.47 -20.71
CA VAL A 703 7.49 10.39 -21.18
C VAL A 703 6.16 9.71 -20.86
N PRO A 704 5.63 9.90 -19.64
CA PRO A 704 4.36 9.29 -19.26
C PRO A 704 3.24 9.93 -20.09
N ASP A 705 2.44 9.08 -20.72
CA ASP A 705 1.18 9.48 -21.35
C ASP A 705 0.15 9.75 -20.25
N THR A 706 0.06 11.01 -19.84
CA THR A 706 -0.77 11.45 -18.70
C THR A 706 -2.24 11.16 -18.94
N ASP A 707 -2.69 11.25 -20.18
CA ASP A 707 -4.09 11.08 -20.57
C ASP A 707 -4.44 9.60 -20.49
N ARG A 708 -3.60 8.71 -21.04
CA ARG A 708 -3.75 7.26 -20.87
C ARG A 708 -3.71 6.84 -19.40
N ILE A 709 -2.80 7.40 -18.60
CA ILE A 709 -2.72 7.11 -17.16
C ILE A 709 -4.00 7.54 -16.43
N ALA A 710 -4.63 8.63 -16.84
CA ALA A 710 -5.91 9.07 -16.30
C ALA A 710 -7.02 8.08 -16.68
N HIS A 711 -7.14 7.70 -17.95
CA HIS A 711 -8.14 6.72 -18.39
C HIS A 711 -7.97 5.35 -17.72
N LEU A 712 -6.74 4.87 -17.51
CA LEU A 712 -6.50 3.64 -16.74
C LEU A 712 -6.88 3.77 -15.27
N ARG A 713 -6.71 4.96 -14.67
CA ARG A 713 -7.16 5.24 -13.31
C ARG A 713 -8.68 5.18 -13.22
N ASP A 714 -9.36 5.75 -14.22
CA ASP A 714 -10.81 5.79 -14.29
C ASP A 714 -11.37 4.39 -14.55
N ALA A 715 -10.81 3.61 -15.47
CA ALA A 715 -11.17 2.21 -15.69
C ALA A 715 -11.10 1.38 -14.40
N VAL A 716 -9.99 1.47 -13.65
CA VAL A 716 -9.87 0.78 -12.34
C VAL A 716 -10.93 1.26 -11.35
N ARG A 717 -11.24 2.57 -11.31
CA ARG A 717 -12.28 3.13 -10.45
C ARG A 717 -13.67 2.58 -10.82
N TYR A 718 -14.01 2.55 -12.09
CA TYR A 718 -15.31 2.07 -12.56
C TYR A 718 -15.48 0.57 -12.32
N ALA A 719 -14.45 -0.24 -12.62
CA ALA A 719 -14.44 -1.66 -12.30
C ALA A 719 -14.73 -1.93 -10.81
N HIS A 720 -14.05 -1.22 -9.91
CA HIS A 720 -14.29 -1.33 -8.47
C HIS A 720 -15.70 -0.92 -8.03
N ARG A 721 -16.30 0.09 -8.66
CA ARG A 721 -17.69 0.51 -8.40
C ARG A 721 -18.70 -0.50 -8.95
N MET A 722 -18.50 -1.02 -10.16
CA MET A 722 -19.37 -2.06 -10.73
C MET A 722 -19.43 -3.28 -9.82
N ARG A 723 -18.28 -3.78 -9.37
CA ARG A 723 -18.18 -4.87 -8.39
C ARG A 723 -19.03 -4.60 -7.14
N ASP A 724 -18.97 -3.37 -6.60
CA ASP A 724 -19.75 -2.98 -5.43
C ASP A 724 -21.25 -2.96 -5.68
N HIS A 725 -21.68 -2.40 -6.82
CA HIS A 725 -23.08 -2.40 -7.23
C HIS A 725 -23.59 -3.84 -7.39
N LEU A 726 -22.80 -4.74 -7.98
CA LEU A 726 -23.16 -6.16 -8.14
C LEU A 726 -23.27 -6.89 -6.80
N ILE A 727 -22.36 -6.63 -5.85
CA ILE A 727 -22.46 -7.16 -4.48
C ILE A 727 -23.73 -6.65 -3.79
N ALA A 728 -24.08 -5.38 -3.98
CA ALA A 728 -25.30 -4.80 -3.43
C ALA A 728 -26.55 -5.44 -4.05
N VAL A 729 -26.61 -5.57 -5.38
CA VAL A 729 -27.71 -6.21 -6.11
C VAL A 729 -27.92 -7.64 -5.66
N GLY A 730 -26.87 -8.47 -5.65
CA GLY A 730 -26.96 -9.87 -5.24
C GLY A 730 -27.33 -10.06 -3.75
N ARG A 731 -27.14 -9.04 -2.91
CA ARG A 731 -27.61 -9.06 -1.52
C ARG A 731 -29.05 -8.60 -1.36
N MET A 732 -29.52 -7.70 -2.21
CA MET A 732 -30.89 -7.22 -2.19
C MET A 732 -31.86 -8.25 -2.77
N SER A 733 -31.40 -9.10 -3.70
CA SER A 733 -32.20 -10.18 -4.29
C SER A 733 -32.39 -11.42 -3.40
N ARG A 734 -31.75 -11.48 -2.23
CA ARG A 734 -31.82 -12.63 -1.30
C ARG A 734 -33.14 -12.78 -0.54
N GLU A 735 -33.98 -11.75 -0.52
CA GLU A 735 -35.28 -11.78 0.12
C GLU A 735 -36.30 -12.31 -0.92
N GLU A 736 -36.88 -13.50 -0.70
CA GLU A 736 -37.83 -14.23 -1.59
C GLU A 736 -38.53 -13.35 -2.65
N LEU A 737 -37.91 -13.25 -3.82
CA LEU A 737 -38.49 -12.60 -4.99
C LEU A 737 -39.47 -13.57 -5.65
N THR A 738 -40.73 -13.17 -5.72
CA THR A 738 -41.75 -13.86 -6.49
C THR A 738 -41.76 -13.41 -7.97
N ASP A 739 -41.24 -12.22 -8.29
CA ASP A 739 -41.12 -11.67 -9.65
C ASP A 739 -40.01 -10.60 -9.73
N THR A 740 -38.87 -10.93 -10.35
CA THR A 740 -37.69 -10.05 -10.54
C THR A 740 -37.84 -9.06 -11.69
N GLY A 741 -38.90 -9.17 -12.51
CA GLY A 741 -39.09 -8.32 -13.68
C GLY A 741 -37.91 -8.36 -14.66
N PRO A 742 -37.57 -7.24 -15.33
CA PRO A 742 -36.52 -7.20 -16.36
C PRO A 742 -35.09 -7.14 -15.79
N ILE A 743 -34.88 -7.32 -14.47
CA ILE A 743 -33.55 -7.18 -13.86
C ILE A 743 -32.54 -8.19 -14.43
N PRO A 744 -32.84 -9.50 -14.56
CA PRO A 744 -31.91 -10.46 -15.15
C PRO A 744 -31.53 -10.09 -16.59
N GLU A 745 -32.52 -9.73 -17.41
CA GLU A 745 -32.30 -9.32 -18.81
C GLU A 745 -31.37 -8.09 -18.92
N ILE A 746 -31.54 -7.10 -18.04
CA ILE A 746 -30.66 -5.92 -18.00
C ILE A 746 -29.24 -6.30 -17.58
N LEU A 747 -29.08 -7.20 -16.59
CA LEU A 747 -27.76 -7.66 -16.16
C LEU A 747 -27.06 -8.44 -17.27
N ASP A 748 -27.75 -9.34 -17.96
CA ASP A 748 -27.17 -10.08 -19.08
C ASP A 748 -26.74 -9.14 -20.21
N ARG A 749 -27.54 -8.10 -20.47
CA ARG A 749 -27.17 -7.10 -21.47
C ARG A 749 -25.96 -6.25 -21.09
N VAL A 750 -25.78 -5.95 -19.80
CA VAL A 750 -24.54 -5.36 -19.27
C VAL A 750 -23.35 -6.29 -19.47
N ALA A 751 -23.51 -7.59 -19.21
CA ALA A 751 -22.44 -8.57 -19.42
C ALA A 751 -22.04 -8.64 -20.90
N ASP A 752 -23.03 -8.68 -21.80
CA ASP A 752 -22.81 -8.68 -23.25
C ASP A 752 -22.11 -7.40 -23.70
N HIS A 753 -22.49 -6.23 -23.18
CA HIS A 753 -21.82 -4.97 -23.50
C HIS A 753 -20.33 -4.97 -23.10
N LEU A 754 -19.99 -5.57 -21.95
CA LEU A 754 -18.60 -5.68 -21.52
C LEU A 754 -17.80 -6.64 -22.41
N ASP A 755 -18.39 -7.76 -22.84
CA ASP A 755 -17.75 -8.70 -23.76
C ASP A 755 -17.60 -8.12 -25.18
N GLU A 756 -18.62 -7.40 -25.66
CA GLU A 756 -18.54 -6.63 -26.92
C GLU A 756 -17.41 -5.59 -26.84
N ALA A 757 -17.28 -4.88 -25.71
CA ALA A 757 -16.20 -3.93 -25.48
C ALA A 757 -14.83 -4.62 -25.42
N ALA A 758 -14.74 -5.82 -24.84
CA ALA A 758 -13.52 -6.62 -24.78
C ALA A 758 -13.09 -7.06 -26.19
N ALA A 759 -14.01 -7.60 -26.99
CA ALA A 759 -13.80 -7.97 -28.39
C ALA A 759 -13.44 -6.75 -29.29
N ALA A 760 -13.95 -5.56 -28.96
CA ALA A 760 -13.60 -4.32 -29.66
C ALA A 760 -12.13 -3.92 -29.46
N LEU A 761 -11.50 -4.29 -28.33
CA LEU A 761 -10.07 -4.02 -28.07
C LEU A 761 -9.16 -4.75 -29.07
N GLU A 762 -9.58 -5.92 -29.57
CA GLU A 762 -8.82 -6.68 -30.57
C GLU A 762 -9.07 -6.20 -32.01
N SER A 763 -10.31 -5.79 -32.31
CA SER A 763 -10.75 -5.45 -33.67
C SER A 763 -10.57 -3.97 -34.04
N ALA A 764 -10.18 -3.09 -33.10
CA ALA A 764 -10.09 -1.63 -33.27
C ALA A 764 -11.38 -0.99 -33.84
N SER A 765 -12.53 -1.62 -33.55
CA SER A 765 -13.84 -1.16 -33.99
C SER A 765 -14.30 0.03 -33.15
N SER A 766 -14.96 1.01 -33.78
CA SER A 766 -15.57 2.13 -33.05
C SER A 766 -16.75 1.66 -32.19
N PRO A 767 -16.95 2.29 -31.02
CA PRO A 767 -17.93 1.83 -30.04
C PRO A 767 -19.36 1.84 -30.60
N SER A 768 -20.14 0.82 -30.25
CA SER A 768 -21.60 0.95 -30.25
C SER A 768 -21.97 1.93 -29.13
N GLY A 769 -22.24 3.19 -29.50
CA GLY A 769 -22.63 4.24 -28.55
C GLY A 769 -23.87 3.86 -27.74
N ASN A 770 -23.95 4.36 -26.49
CA ASN A 770 -25.07 4.32 -25.54
C ASN A 770 -26.11 3.19 -25.73
N ALA A 771 -25.65 1.95 -25.86
CA ALA A 771 -26.55 0.82 -26.10
C ALA A 771 -27.49 0.56 -24.89
N LEU A 772 -27.06 0.94 -23.68
CA LEU A 772 -27.70 0.55 -22.43
C LEU A 772 -28.77 1.54 -21.89
N ASP A 773 -28.96 2.71 -22.53
CA ASP A 773 -29.88 3.73 -22.02
C ASP A 773 -31.36 3.35 -22.24
N ASP A 774 -31.67 2.63 -23.32
CA ASP A 774 -33.03 2.21 -23.68
C ASP A 774 -33.58 1.12 -22.74
N GLU A 775 -32.71 0.27 -22.20
CA GLU A 775 -33.07 -0.88 -21.34
C GLU A 775 -33.47 -0.43 -19.93
N PHE A 776 -32.93 0.68 -19.44
CA PHE A 776 -33.36 1.27 -18.17
C PHE A 776 -34.82 1.79 -18.24
N ALA A 777 -35.28 2.16 -19.43
CA ALA A 777 -36.67 2.58 -19.62
C ALA A 777 -37.67 1.42 -19.39
N ASP A 778 -37.27 0.17 -19.64
CA ASP A 778 -38.10 -1.01 -19.34
C ASP A 778 -38.26 -1.24 -17.84
N LEU A 779 -37.20 -1.06 -17.06
CA LEU A 779 -37.29 -1.11 -15.61
C LEU A 779 -38.23 -0.03 -15.06
N ASP A 780 -38.17 1.19 -15.61
CA ASP A 780 -39.05 2.30 -15.20
C ASP A 780 -40.52 2.05 -15.57
N ARG A 781 -40.79 1.44 -16.73
CA ARG A 781 -42.12 0.97 -17.14
C ARG A 781 -42.64 -0.11 -16.18
N TYR A 782 -41.80 -1.09 -15.84
CA TYR A 782 -42.15 -2.17 -14.94
C TYR A 782 -42.47 -1.67 -13.53
N LEU A 783 -41.64 -0.79 -12.96
CA LEU A 783 -41.89 -0.12 -11.68
C LEU A 783 -43.20 0.66 -11.68
N SER A 784 -43.50 1.37 -12.76
CA SER A 784 -44.77 2.11 -12.91
C SER A 784 -45.97 1.16 -12.96
N LYS A 785 -45.81 -0.04 -13.53
CA LYS A 785 -46.83 -1.11 -13.52
C LYS A 785 -47.03 -1.68 -12.11
N LEU A 786 -45.96 -1.99 -11.39
CA LEU A 786 -46.03 -2.45 -9.99
C LEU A 786 -46.68 -1.41 -9.08
N ALA A 787 -46.31 -0.13 -9.21
CA ALA A 787 -46.89 0.95 -8.43
C ALA A 787 -48.40 1.11 -8.68
N ARG A 788 -48.85 0.98 -9.94
CA ARG A 788 -50.29 1.00 -10.28
C ARG A 788 -51.03 -0.19 -9.68
N LYS A 789 -50.50 -1.42 -9.83
CA LYS A 789 -51.09 -2.62 -9.22
C LYS A 789 -51.21 -2.46 -7.71
N ARG A 790 -50.21 -1.86 -7.06
CA ARG A 790 -50.24 -1.68 -5.60
C ARG A 790 -51.27 -0.65 -5.17
N ARG A 791 -51.47 0.40 -5.96
CA ARG A 791 -52.55 1.37 -5.73
C ARG A 791 -53.93 0.70 -5.84
N ALA A 792 -54.13 -0.15 -6.84
CA ALA A 792 -55.35 -0.93 -7.00
C ALA A 792 -55.60 -1.89 -5.82
N GLU A 793 -54.56 -2.60 -5.32
CA GLU A 793 -54.71 -3.43 -4.11
C GLU A 793 -55.20 -2.63 -2.90
N ILE A 794 -54.70 -1.40 -2.73
CA ILE A 794 -55.11 -0.51 -1.64
C ILE A 794 -56.56 -0.03 -1.83
N GLU A 795 -56.95 0.28 -3.08
CA GLU A 795 -58.33 0.66 -3.44
C GLU A 795 -59.32 -0.50 -3.21
N ASP A 796 -58.90 -1.75 -3.42
CA ASP A 796 -59.69 -2.99 -3.19
C ASP A 796 -59.83 -3.36 -1.70
N GLY A 797 -59.37 -2.50 -0.78
CA GLY A 797 -59.57 -2.66 0.66
C GLY A 797 -58.48 -3.43 1.40
N VAL A 798 -57.39 -3.81 0.71
CA VAL A 798 -56.18 -4.30 1.38
C VAL A 798 -55.58 -3.16 2.17
N LYS A 799 -55.29 -3.38 3.46
CA LYS A 799 -54.76 -2.29 4.28
C LYS A 799 -53.38 -1.87 3.75
N THR A 800 -53.09 -0.57 3.84
CA THR A 800 -51.79 -0.01 3.43
C THR A 800 -50.62 -0.68 4.15
N ASP A 801 -50.84 -1.17 5.37
CA ASP A 801 -49.85 -1.82 6.24
C ASP A 801 -49.70 -3.33 6.06
N GLU A 802 -50.62 -3.96 5.34
CA GLU A 802 -50.61 -5.39 5.08
C GLU A 802 -49.39 -5.79 4.22
N PHE A 803 -48.78 -6.92 4.57
CA PHE A 803 -47.62 -7.46 3.84
C PHE A 803 -48.11 -8.28 2.65
N THR A 804 -48.09 -7.68 1.45
CA THR A 804 -48.42 -8.37 0.20
C THR A 804 -47.17 -8.67 -0.63
N PRO A 805 -47.16 -9.77 -1.41
CA PRO A 805 -46.06 -10.07 -2.35
C PRO A 805 -45.78 -8.92 -3.31
N LEU A 806 -46.82 -8.23 -3.78
CA LEU A 806 -46.71 -7.09 -4.69
C LEU A 806 -46.03 -5.88 -4.03
N ARG A 807 -46.35 -5.59 -2.77
CA ARG A 807 -45.67 -4.56 -1.98
C ARG A 807 -44.20 -4.92 -1.80
N HIS A 808 -43.90 -6.18 -1.48
CA HIS A 808 -42.51 -6.65 -1.32
C HIS A 808 -41.70 -6.47 -2.61
N ALA A 809 -42.25 -6.91 -3.74
CA ALA A 809 -41.62 -6.77 -5.06
C ALA A 809 -41.39 -5.30 -5.43
N LEU A 810 -42.37 -4.41 -5.20
CA LEU A 810 -42.22 -2.97 -5.47
C LEU A 810 -41.07 -2.36 -4.66
N LEU A 811 -40.97 -2.68 -3.36
CA LEU A 811 -39.92 -2.13 -2.51
C LEU A 811 -38.52 -2.63 -2.91
N GLN A 812 -38.39 -3.91 -3.22
CA GLN A 812 -37.12 -4.49 -3.65
C GLN A 812 -36.64 -3.97 -5.00
N VAL A 813 -37.51 -4.00 -6.02
CA VAL A 813 -37.18 -3.52 -7.38
C VAL A 813 -36.85 -2.03 -7.34
N SER A 814 -37.55 -1.23 -6.51
CA SER A 814 -37.24 0.19 -6.34
C SER A 814 -35.87 0.44 -5.72
N GLY A 815 -35.43 -0.42 -4.79
CA GLY A 815 -34.09 -0.35 -4.21
C GLY A 815 -33.01 -0.78 -5.19
N ILE A 816 -33.24 -1.85 -5.97
CA ILE A 816 -32.29 -2.37 -6.96
C ILE A 816 -32.11 -1.38 -8.12
N ARG A 817 -33.17 -0.65 -8.51
CA ARG A 817 -33.14 0.34 -9.60
C ARG A 817 -31.97 1.31 -9.52
N TYR A 818 -31.63 1.79 -8.31
CA TYR A 818 -30.51 2.73 -8.15
C TYR A 818 -29.16 2.06 -8.44
N ALA A 819 -28.92 0.91 -7.82
CA ALA A 819 -27.69 0.16 -8.03
C ALA A 819 -27.52 -0.23 -9.49
N LEU A 820 -28.62 -0.61 -10.16
CA LEU A 820 -28.62 -0.94 -11.58
C LEU A 820 -28.32 0.28 -12.47
N ARG A 821 -28.90 1.46 -12.17
CA ARG A 821 -28.60 2.70 -12.93
C ARG A 821 -27.15 3.13 -12.82
N SER A 822 -26.56 2.97 -11.64
CA SER A 822 -25.14 3.29 -11.44
C SER A 822 -24.24 2.24 -12.07
N LEU A 823 -24.62 0.96 -11.99
CA LEU A 823 -23.94 -0.13 -12.70
C LEU A 823 -23.90 0.10 -14.21
N LEU A 824 -25.03 0.44 -14.84
CA LEU A 824 -25.11 0.72 -16.29
C LEU A 824 -24.17 1.86 -16.71
N ARG A 825 -24.15 2.95 -15.92
CA ARG A 825 -23.24 4.09 -16.17
C ARG A 825 -21.78 3.70 -15.98
N ASP A 826 -21.45 3.02 -14.88
CA ASP A 826 -20.08 2.58 -14.62
C ASP A 826 -19.60 1.54 -15.67
N ALA A 827 -20.51 0.72 -16.23
CA ALA A 827 -20.21 -0.21 -17.32
C ALA A 827 -19.84 0.51 -18.62
N ASN A 828 -20.65 1.49 -19.03
CA ASN A 828 -20.35 2.34 -20.19
C ASN A 828 -19.03 3.09 -20.01
N ASP A 829 -18.83 3.70 -18.83
CA ASP A 829 -17.62 4.47 -18.53
C ASP A 829 -16.37 3.58 -18.45
N LEU A 830 -16.50 2.35 -17.92
CA LEU A 830 -15.43 1.35 -17.89
C LEU A 830 -15.03 0.95 -19.31
N ALA A 831 -16.00 0.59 -20.15
CA ALA A 831 -15.77 0.21 -21.55
C ALA A 831 -15.11 1.36 -22.33
N ALA A 832 -15.62 2.58 -22.21
CA ALA A 832 -15.07 3.76 -22.87
C ALA A 832 -13.64 4.08 -22.38
N SER A 833 -13.40 4.00 -21.07
CA SER A 833 -12.07 4.25 -20.49
C SER A 833 -11.05 3.19 -20.92
N ALA A 834 -11.45 1.92 -20.95
CA ALA A 834 -10.60 0.82 -21.42
C ALA A 834 -10.23 0.98 -22.90
N GLN A 835 -11.20 1.25 -23.76
CA GLN A 835 -10.98 1.45 -25.20
C GLN A 835 -10.10 2.66 -25.49
N THR A 836 -10.31 3.79 -24.78
CA THR A 836 -9.49 5.00 -24.93
C THR A 836 -8.05 4.79 -24.43
N ALA A 837 -7.88 3.99 -23.39
CA ALA A 837 -6.57 3.68 -22.84
C ALA A 837 -5.77 2.69 -23.71
N ALA A 838 -6.44 1.85 -24.49
CA ALA A 838 -5.79 0.89 -25.37
C ALA A 838 -4.97 1.60 -26.46
N PRO A 839 -3.75 1.12 -26.78
CA PRO A 839 -2.99 1.68 -27.88
C PRO A 839 -3.75 1.50 -29.20
N SER A 840 -3.84 2.56 -30.00
CA SER A 840 -4.27 2.44 -31.40
C SER A 840 -3.36 1.44 -32.10
N ALA A 841 -3.93 0.42 -32.73
CA ALA A 841 -3.18 -0.56 -33.49
C ALA A 841 -2.19 0.17 -34.41
N PRO A 842 -0.91 -0.26 -34.50
CA PRO A 842 0.01 0.35 -35.43
C PRO A 842 -0.62 0.21 -36.81
N THR A 843 -0.94 1.35 -37.45
CA THR A 843 -1.24 1.39 -38.86
C THR A 843 -0.06 0.72 -39.54
N LEU A 844 -0.25 -0.52 -39.99
CA LEU A 844 0.69 -1.20 -40.86
C LEU A 844 0.90 -0.24 -42.02
N ALA A 845 2.04 0.46 -42.00
CA ALA A 845 2.46 1.29 -43.09
C ALA A 845 2.42 0.39 -44.32
N LYS A 846 1.48 0.68 -45.24
CA LYS A 846 1.45 0.05 -46.55
C LYS A 846 2.89 0.05 -47.07
N PRO A 847 3.45 -1.09 -47.50
CA PRO A 847 4.72 -1.04 -48.20
C PRO A 847 4.53 -0.07 -49.36
N ALA A 848 5.34 1.00 -49.37
CA ALA A 848 5.42 1.88 -50.52
C ALA A 848 5.93 1.01 -51.68
N ASN A 849 5.06 0.76 -52.65
CA ASN A 849 5.43 0.19 -53.94
C ASN A 849 6.37 1.13 -54.69
#